data_AF-A0A8J4WND6-F1
#
_entry.id   AF-A0A8J4WND6-F1
#
_cell.length_a   1.000
_cell.length_b   1.000
_cell.length_c   1.000
_cell.angle_alpha   90.00
_cell.angle_beta   90.00
_cell.angle_gamma   90.00
#
_symmetry.space_group_name_H-M   'P 1'
#
loop_
_entity.id
_entity.type
_entity.pdbx_description
1 polymer ?
#
loop_
_entity_poly.entity_id
_entity_poly.type
_entity_poly.pdbx_seq_one_letter_code
_entity_poly.pdbx_strand_id
1 'polypeptide(L)'
;MWRRLVSVPFRFRVERHRCFLSTESDTLTAEEQKKVAEKLTNFFKNAEESIAKQQAETEIHLSSTKSDHSTASPDRPDEDGSSDLLEKKSLNKKQHPTAVSFVPWTMSCFLQEMNIRKLPARRNPNAEQSFATLLRNSPFIQLGDFESREVIGVVIENVNETDLYIDFGGKFHCVCPQPSEQHYPRGSLVRLRLRDPEMTNKFMINTKGISLCEADATLLGPYRGRVVRNPTNEELTVPTVYGDSRSAPRPATENDSESATDYSSGDAVQKASDYPPNFNEYVLKSTQQLPVGVSTTVKGYDFNNGLDYEALLNSFASIGFQATQFGRAVDVINMMLDKRVEQPASLEQRRQAAVYTESHPLRRMSNNCTVFLSYTSNMVSCGVRDIIRFIVQYNMVDVLVTSAGGIEEDLIKCMAPSYIGDFERWPGAHLRELGVNRIGNILVPNDNYVAFEEWLMPLLDDMLKEQETEGCNWTPSKMIDRLGKEINHPDSIYYWCHVNKIPVFCPGLTDGSIGDILFSHTYRSPGLRIDIVEDIRRINSIAIHSRHSGVIILGGGIIKHHTLNANLMRNGADYCVLINTGQEFDGSDSGARPDEAMSWGKLKSASEPVKVHADASLIFPLLVAQTFAKRHHSMTPTSALNGIA
;
A
#
# COMPACT_ATOMS: atom_id res chain seq x y z
N MET A 1 -35.71 -5.89 -31.83
CA MET A 1 -36.22 -4.82 -30.93
C MET A 1 -35.01 -4.00 -30.51
N TRP A 2 -34.92 -2.68 -30.69
CA TRP A 2 -35.95 -1.62 -30.81
C TRP A 2 -36.71 -1.35 -29.50
N ARG A 3 -36.41 -0.18 -28.93
CA ARG A 3 -37.32 0.78 -28.25
C ARG A 3 -37.72 0.64 -26.77
N ARG A 4 -37.62 1.84 -26.14
CA ARG A 4 -38.54 2.49 -25.18
C ARG A 4 -38.50 1.98 -23.73
N LEU A 5 -38.37 2.83 -22.71
CA LEU A 5 -38.97 4.14 -22.35
C LEU A 5 -40.34 4.01 -21.62
N VAL A 6 -40.28 4.26 -20.30
CA VAL A 6 -41.06 5.29 -19.57
C VAL A 6 -42.49 5.01 -19.07
N SER A 7 -42.72 5.54 -17.85
CA SER A 7 -43.95 6.07 -17.21
C SER A 7 -44.85 5.19 -16.30
N VAL A 8 -44.74 5.53 -15.00
CA VAL A 8 -45.80 5.95 -14.05
C VAL A 8 -47.25 6.00 -14.56
N PRO A 9 -48.21 5.57 -13.72
CA PRO A 9 -48.99 6.52 -12.89
C PRO A 9 -49.09 6.05 -11.41
N PHE A 10 -49.50 6.80 -10.37
CA PHE A 10 -49.69 8.24 -10.06
C PHE A 10 -49.94 8.32 -8.50
N ARG A 11 -49.91 9.42 -7.74
CA ARG A 11 -49.61 10.87 -7.90
C ARG A 11 -49.43 11.51 -6.50
N PHE A 12 -48.42 12.36 -6.28
CA PHE A 12 -48.45 13.40 -5.24
C PHE A 12 -47.82 14.70 -5.75
N ARG A 13 -48.25 15.85 -5.22
CA ARG A 13 -48.07 17.18 -5.82
C ARG A 13 -46.94 17.95 -5.12
N VAL A 14 -45.70 17.79 -5.58
CA VAL A 14 -44.59 18.67 -5.19
C VAL A 14 -44.54 19.86 -6.14
N GLU A 15 -44.53 21.06 -5.59
CA GLU A 15 -44.54 22.29 -6.38
C GLU A 15 -43.16 22.60 -6.99
N ARG A 16 -43.15 23.35 -8.09
CA ARG A 16 -41.92 23.93 -8.65
C ARG A 16 -41.32 24.91 -7.65
N HIS A 17 -39.99 25.14 -7.77
CA HIS A 17 -39.12 26.10 -7.04
C HIS A 17 -38.18 25.40 -6.04
N ARG A 18 -36.90 25.77 -5.91
CA ARG A 18 -36.01 26.59 -6.76
C ARG A 18 -34.57 26.15 -6.44
N CYS A 19 -33.75 25.85 -7.45
CA CYS A 19 -32.29 25.82 -7.29
C CYS A 19 -31.72 26.92 -8.20
N PHE A 20 -30.99 27.88 -7.62
CA PHE A 20 -30.38 29.05 -8.28
C PHE A 20 -31.17 29.63 -9.48
N LEU A 21 -32.39 30.11 -9.24
CA LEU A 21 -33.04 30.98 -10.23
C LEU A 21 -32.45 32.39 -10.14
N SER A 22 -32.07 32.93 -11.29
CA SER A 22 -31.79 34.36 -11.46
C SER A 22 -33.07 35.18 -11.28
N THR A 23 -32.99 36.28 -10.52
CA THR A 23 -34.02 37.32 -10.50
C THR A 23 -33.37 38.70 -10.47
N GLU A 24 -33.91 39.58 -11.30
CA GLU A 24 -33.70 41.04 -11.37
C GLU A 24 -32.30 41.53 -11.79
N SER A 25 -32.34 42.67 -12.51
CA SER A 25 -31.27 43.12 -13.40
C SER A 25 -30.99 44.61 -13.21
N ASP A 26 -29.97 44.92 -12.43
CA ASP A 26 -29.31 46.23 -12.41
C ASP A 26 -27.96 46.13 -13.13
N THR A 27 -27.75 46.99 -14.13
CA THR A 27 -26.47 47.08 -14.84
C THR A 27 -25.47 47.92 -14.06
N LEU A 28 -24.42 47.28 -13.52
CA LEU A 28 -23.24 47.98 -12.97
C LEU A 28 -22.58 48.85 -14.04
N THR A 29 -22.08 50.02 -13.64
CA THR A 29 -21.39 50.95 -14.54
C THR A 29 -20.02 50.41 -14.97
N ALA A 30 -19.52 50.89 -16.11
CA ALA A 30 -18.24 50.41 -16.67
C ALA A 30 -17.04 50.68 -15.74
N GLU A 31 -17.07 51.76 -14.95
CA GLU A 31 -16.01 52.05 -13.96
C GLU A 31 -15.98 51.05 -12.80
N GLU A 32 -17.14 50.57 -12.35
CA GLU A 32 -17.21 49.57 -11.27
C GLU A 32 -16.67 48.21 -11.75
N GLN A 33 -17.03 47.81 -12.98
CA GLN A 33 -16.49 46.60 -13.61
C GLN A 33 -14.96 46.68 -13.75
N LYS A 34 -14.44 47.83 -14.20
CA LYS A 34 -12.99 48.07 -14.32
C LYS A 34 -12.27 47.99 -12.98
N LYS A 35 -12.81 48.60 -11.91
CA LYS A 35 -12.23 48.55 -10.55
C LYS A 35 -12.19 47.14 -9.95
N VAL A 36 -13.13 46.25 -10.32
CA VAL A 36 -13.10 44.83 -9.89
C VAL A 36 -12.01 44.06 -10.64
N ALA A 37 -11.88 44.26 -11.97
CA ALA A 37 -10.82 43.65 -12.76
C ALA A 37 -9.42 44.11 -12.31
N GLU A 38 -9.21 45.42 -12.12
CA GLU A 38 -7.94 45.98 -11.64
C GLU A 38 -7.53 45.43 -10.25
N LYS A 39 -8.50 45.20 -9.34
CA LYS A 39 -8.23 44.54 -8.05
C LYS A 39 -7.85 43.07 -8.20
N LEU A 40 -8.47 42.32 -9.10
CA LEU A 40 -8.13 40.92 -9.35
C LEU A 40 -6.72 40.79 -9.96
N THR A 41 -6.39 41.59 -10.96
CA THR A 41 -5.04 41.61 -11.57
C THR A 41 -3.96 41.95 -10.53
N ASN A 42 -4.20 42.95 -9.68
CA ASN A 42 -3.24 43.31 -8.62
C ASN A 42 -3.11 42.22 -7.54
N PHE A 43 -4.17 41.45 -7.24
CA PHE A 43 -4.08 40.34 -6.29
C PHE A 43 -3.16 39.23 -6.80
N PHE A 44 -3.37 38.74 -8.03
CA PHE A 44 -2.50 37.71 -8.62
C PHE A 44 -1.06 38.20 -8.78
N LYS A 45 -0.87 39.45 -9.22
CA LYS A 45 0.47 40.04 -9.35
C LYS A 45 1.20 40.14 -8.01
N ASN A 46 0.52 40.53 -6.93
CA ASN A 46 1.12 40.56 -5.59
C ASN A 46 1.49 39.14 -5.09
N ALA A 47 0.71 38.11 -5.44
CA ALA A 47 1.02 36.73 -5.10
C ALA A 47 2.25 36.22 -5.88
N GLU A 48 2.36 36.54 -7.17
CA GLU A 48 3.51 36.23 -8.01
C GLU A 48 4.78 36.98 -7.54
N GLU A 49 4.67 38.27 -7.18
CA GLU A 49 5.78 39.03 -6.58
C GLU A 49 6.21 38.48 -5.20
N SER A 50 5.27 37.90 -4.42
CA SER A 50 5.60 37.22 -3.15
C SER A 50 6.32 35.90 -3.35
N ILE A 51 5.96 35.12 -4.38
CA ILE A 51 6.62 33.86 -4.73
C ILE A 51 8.01 34.14 -5.32
N ALA A 52 8.12 35.15 -6.19
CA ALA A 52 9.40 35.59 -6.75
C ALA A 52 10.38 36.09 -5.67
N LYS A 53 9.89 36.75 -4.62
CA LYS A 53 10.72 37.09 -3.44
C LYS A 53 11.25 35.86 -2.71
N GLN A 54 10.39 34.89 -2.41
CA GLN A 54 10.81 33.64 -1.74
C GLN A 54 11.86 32.87 -2.58
N GLN A 55 11.72 32.89 -3.91
CA GLN A 55 12.72 32.32 -4.83
C GLN A 55 14.03 33.11 -4.82
N ALA A 56 13.98 34.45 -4.91
CA ALA A 56 15.17 35.30 -4.86
C ALA A 56 15.93 35.21 -3.52
N GLU A 57 15.22 35.15 -2.39
CA GLU A 57 15.80 34.94 -1.06
C GLU A 57 16.52 33.57 -0.98
N THR A 58 15.99 32.55 -1.68
CA THR A 58 16.62 31.22 -1.79
C THR A 58 17.89 31.25 -2.67
N GLU A 59 17.87 31.95 -3.82
CA GLU A 59 19.04 32.06 -4.71
C GLU A 59 20.17 32.92 -4.10
N ILE A 60 19.83 34.01 -3.39
CA ILE A 60 20.81 34.84 -2.67
C ILE A 60 21.56 33.98 -1.64
N HIS A 61 20.84 33.12 -0.91
CA HIS A 61 21.45 32.24 0.08
C HIS A 61 22.45 31.24 -0.55
N LEU A 62 22.17 30.74 -1.76
CA LEU A 62 23.08 29.88 -2.54
C LEU A 62 24.32 30.61 -3.08
N SER A 63 24.22 31.92 -3.37
CA SER A 63 25.34 32.68 -3.92
C SER A 63 26.43 33.01 -2.88
N SER A 64 26.05 33.09 -1.59
CA SER A 64 26.92 33.50 -0.49
C SER A 64 28.05 32.52 -0.13
N THR A 65 28.01 31.28 -0.64
CA THR A 65 28.93 30.19 -0.27
C THR A 65 30.00 29.88 -1.32
N LYS A 66 30.25 30.77 -2.29
CA LYS A 66 31.29 30.59 -3.32
C LYS A 66 32.12 31.85 -3.62
N SER A 67 32.93 32.27 -2.66
CA SER A 67 34.03 33.22 -2.91
C SER A 67 35.20 33.04 -1.94
N ASP A 68 36.17 32.19 -2.29
CA ASP A 68 37.54 32.34 -1.79
C ASP A 68 38.55 31.70 -2.77
N HIS A 69 39.71 32.35 -2.91
CA HIS A 69 40.89 31.99 -3.73
C HIS A 69 40.73 31.80 -5.26
N SER A 70 41.71 32.14 -6.12
CA SER A 70 42.54 33.36 -6.21
C SER A 70 43.32 33.40 -7.54
N THR A 71 43.18 34.51 -8.28
CA THR A 71 44.13 35.13 -9.22
C THR A 71 45.36 34.36 -9.76
N ALA A 72 45.41 34.17 -11.08
CA ALA A 72 46.60 34.33 -11.92
C ALA A 72 46.17 34.69 -13.36
N SER A 73 47.07 35.15 -14.23
CA SER A 73 46.73 35.69 -15.58
C SER A 73 47.71 35.14 -16.66
N PRO A 74 47.76 35.60 -17.93
CA PRO A 74 47.54 34.69 -19.06
C PRO A 74 48.71 34.61 -20.07
N ASP A 75 48.62 33.70 -21.05
CA ASP A 75 49.24 33.93 -22.36
C ASP A 75 48.56 33.17 -23.53
N ARG A 76 49.04 33.41 -24.75
CA ARG A 76 48.49 33.04 -26.09
C ARG A 76 49.50 32.20 -26.93
N PRO A 77 49.21 31.78 -28.18
CA PRO A 77 47.99 31.21 -28.80
C PRO A 77 48.30 30.00 -29.75
N ASP A 78 47.30 29.53 -30.53
CA ASP A 78 47.37 28.77 -31.81
C ASP A 78 48.08 27.38 -31.81
N GLU A 79 47.87 26.41 -32.72
CA GLU A 79 47.33 26.38 -34.10
C GLU A 79 46.39 25.16 -34.39
N ASP A 80 45.58 25.30 -35.46
CA ASP A 80 45.06 24.33 -36.46
C ASP A 80 44.58 22.88 -36.15
N GLY A 81 43.51 22.49 -36.86
CA GLY A 81 42.96 21.13 -36.85
C GLY A 81 41.57 21.00 -37.51
N SER A 82 41.38 21.51 -38.73
CA SER A 82 40.06 21.63 -39.37
C SER A 82 39.50 20.34 -40.01
N SER A 83 38.18 20.14 -39.87
CA SER A 83 37.33 19.53 -40.91
C SER A 83 35.87 19.96 -40.71
N ASP A 84 35.21 20.31 -41.82
CA ASP A 84 33.85 20.87 -41.83
C ASP A 84 32.75 19.80 -41.82
N LEU A 85 31.59 20.12 -41.22
CA LEU A 85 30.41 20.54 -42.00
C LEU A 85 29.19 20.89 -41.11
N LEU A 86 29.01 22.20 -40.90
CA LEU A 86 27.74 22.94 -40.86
C LEU A 86 26.41 22.18 -40.57
N GLU A 87 25.85 22.41 -39.37
CA GLU A 87 24.41 22.63 -39.24
C GLU A 87 24.09 23.78 -38.26
N LYS A 88 22.99 24.49 -38.48
CA LYS A 88 22.72 25.80 -37.86
C LYS A 88 22.15 25.69 -36.44
N LYS A 89 22.96 26.01 -35.43
CA LYS A 89 22.49 26.29 -34.06
C LYS A 89 21.59 27.54 -34.04
N SER A 90 20.28 27.34 -34.05
CA SER A 90 19.34 28.28 -33.43
C SER A 90 19.19 27.93 -31.94
N LEU A 91 18.95 28.94 -31.09
CA LEU A 91 18.85 28.69 -29.65
C LEU A 91 17.51 28.06 -29.29
N ASN A 92 17.53 26.80 -28.86
CA ASN A 92 16.42 26.20 -28.11
C ASN A 92 16.97 25.56 -26.83
N LYS A 93 16.99 26.34 -25.75
CA LYS A 93 17.39 25.91 -24.41
C LYS A 93 16.27 25.01 -23.85
N LYS A 94 16.41 23.68 -23.99
CA LYS A 94 15.45 22.71 -23.45
C LYS A 94 15.23 22.96 -21.95
N GLN A 95 14.08 23.52 -21.59
CA GLN A 95 13.61 23.55 -20.21
C GLN A 95 13.15 22.14 -19.84
N HIS A 96 13.62 21.64 -18.70
CA HIS A 96 13.02 20.45 -18.09
C HIS A 96 11.66 20.85 -17.48
N PRO A 97 10.63 20.00 -17.59
CA PRO A 97 9.36 20.22 -16.92
C PRO A 97 9.54 20.03 -15.40
N THR A 98 9.81 21.13 -14.70
CA THR A 98 9.76 21.17 -13.24
C THR A 98 8.32 21.18 -12.79
N ALA A 99 7.81 20.02 -12.38
CA ALA A 99 6.47 19.91 -11.81
C ALA A 99 6.42 20.67 -10.47
N VAL A 100 5.95 21.92 -10.51
CA VAL A 100 5.71 22.73 -9.31
C VAL A 100 4.56 22.11 -8.52
N SER A 101 4.75 21.91 -7.21
CA SER A 101 3.72 21.38 -6.31
C SER A 101 2.58 22.40 -6.14
N PHE A 102 1.55 22.31 -6.98
CA PHE A 102 0.41 23.22 -6.92
C PHE A 102 -0.48 22.97 -5.70
N VAL A 103 -0.81 24.05 -5.01
CA VAL A 103 -1.55 24.04 -3.74
C VAL A 103 -3.02 23.68 -3.99
N PRO A 104 -3.58 22.65 -3.31
CA PRO A 104 -5.00 22.31 -3.47
C PRO A 104 -5.93 23.35 -2.83
N TRP A 105 -7.18 23.40 -3.30
CA TRP A 105 -8.31 24.19 -2.76
C TRP A 105 -8.39 25.71 -3.07
N THR A 106 -8.02 26.15 -4.28
CA THR A 106 -8.16 27.55 -4.72
C THR A 106 -9.60 28.10 -4.65
N MET A 107 -10.62 27.35 -5.08
CA MET A 107 -12.03 27.78 -5.00
C MET A 107 -12.50 28.05 -3.56
N SER A 108 -12.01 27.30 -2.57
CA SER A 108 -12.42 27.48 -1.17
C SER A 108 -11.85 28.77 -0.57
N CYS A 109 -10.56 29.05 -0.81
CA CYS A 109 -9.94 30.31 -0.40
C CYS A 109 -10.59 31.51 -1.11
N PHE A 110 -10.81 31.43 -2.43
CA PHE A 110 -11.48 32.49 -3.20
C PHE A 110 -12.87 32.83 -2.63
N LEU A 111 -13.68 31.83 -2.27
CA LEU A 111 -14.99 32.03 -1.66
C LEU A 111 -14.89 32.63 -0.24
N GLN A 112 -13.86 32.29 0.54
CA GLN A 112 -13.61 32.90 1.86
C GLN A 112 -13.18 34.37 1.75
N GLU A 113 -12.16 34.69 0.95
CA GLU A 113 -11.61 36.04 0.82
C GLU A 113 -12.58 37.03 0.17
N MET A 114 -13.36 36.58 -0.82
CA MET A 114 -14.43 37.40 -1.41
C MET A 114 -15.67 37.55 -0.50
N ASN A 115 -15.70 36.82 0.63
CA ASN A 115 -16.81 36.69 1.58
C ASN A 115 -18.12 36.18 0.94
N ILE A 116 -18.00 35.18 0.06
CA ILE A 116 -19.10 34.55 -0.68
C ILE A 116 -19.44 33.21 -0.02
N ARG A 117 -20.42 33.19 0.89
CA ARG A 117 -20.96 31.92 1.41
C ARG A 117 -21.95 31.32 0.40
N LYS A 118 -21.78 30.03 0.08
CA LYS A 118 -22.82 29.25 -0.61
C LYS A 118 -24.13 29.36 0.20
N LEU A 119 -25.27 29.50 -0.47
CA LEU A 119 -26.59 29.67 0.17
C LEU A 119 -26.78 28.61 1.28
N PRO A 120 -27.13 29.02 2.52
CA PRO A 120 -27.10 28.11 3.65
C PRO A 120 -28.25 27.10 3.58
N ALA A 121 -27.93 25.84 3.26
CA ALA A 121 -28.69 24.73 3.80
C ALA A 121 -28.74 24.89 5.34
N ARG A 122 -29.93 24.80 5.95
CA ARG A 122 -30.18 25.09 7.38
C ARG A 122 -29.27 24.24 8.29
N ARG A 123 -28.12 24.79 8.68
CA ARG A 123 -27.23 24.21 9.69
C ARG A 123 -27.54 24.82 11.05
N ASN A 124 -28.08 24.01 11.95
CA ASN A 124 -28.15 24.36 13.36
C ASN A 124 -26.78 24.03 13.99
N PRO A 125 -26.00 24.99 14.54
CA PRO A 125 -24.61 24.73 14.93
C PRO A 125 -24.42 23.76 16.08
N ASN A 126 -25.41 23.64 16.98
CA ASN A 126 -25.28 22.94 18.27
C ASN A 126 -25.97 21.57 18.29
N ALA A 127 -26.06 20.87 17.16
CA ALA A 127 -26.65 19.54 17.07
C ALA A 127 -25.66 18.55 16.44
N GLU A 128 -25.43 17.42 17.11
CA GLU A 128 -24.71 16.29 16.50
C GLU A 128 -25.49 15.78 15.28
N GLN A 129 -24.85 15.77 14.12
CA GLN A 129 -25.46 15.33 12.88
C GLN A 129 -24.91 13.97 12.48
N SER A 130 -25.79 12.97 12.38
CA SER A 130 -25.41 11.64 11.88
C SER A 130 -24.73 11.75 10.50
N PHE A 131 -23.83 10.82 10.19
CA PHE A 131 -23.20 10.75 8.86
C PHE A 131 -24.23 10.75 7.72
N ALA A 132 -25.37 10.07 7.89
CA ALA A 132 -26.47 10.09 6.92
C ALA A 132 -27.11 11.48 6.77
N THR A 133 -27.22 12.26 7.85
CA THR A 133 -27.68 13.66 7.82
C THR A 133 -26.68 14.56 7.10
N LEU A 134 -25.38 14.40 7.37
CA LEU A 134 -24.30 15.16 6.72
C LEU A 134 -24.21 14.83 5.22
N LEU A 135 -24.29 13.55 4.86
CA LEU A 135 -24.24 13.09 3.47
C LEU A 135 -25.46 13.58 2.66
N ARG A 136 -26.68 13.44 3.19
CA ARG A 136 -27.91 13.95 2.54
C ARG A 136 -27.90 15.46 2.33
N ASN A 137 -27.26 16.21 3.23
CA ASN A 137 -27.10 17.66 3.14
C ASN A 137 -25.76 18.09 2.50
N SER A 138 -25.01 17.17 1.90
CA SER A 138 -23.77 17.49 1.20
C SER A 138 -24.07 18.16 -0.16
N PRO A 139 -23.22 19.11 -0.63
CA PRO A 139 -23.36 19.68 -1.96
C PRO A 139 -23.32 18.63 -3.09
N PHE A 140 -22.65 17.50 -2.86
CA PHE A 140 -22.55 16.38 -3.80
C PHE A 140 -23.91 15.70 -4.01
N ILE A 141 -24.57 15.26 -2.92
CA ILE A 141 -25.92 14.66 -3.01
C ILE A 141 -26.97 15.69 -3.46
N GLN A 142 -26.80 16.97 -3.13
CA GLN A 142 -27.69 18.04 -3.58
C GLN A 142 -27.54 18.41 -5.06
N LEU A 143 -26.41 18.06 -5.70
CA LEU A 143 -26.23 18.25 -7.15
C LEU A 143 -27.13 17.27 -7.95
N GLY A 144 -27.34 16.07 -7.40
CA GLY A 144 -28.17 15.02 -8.00
C GLY A 144 -27.50 14.39 -9.22
N ASP A 145 -28.30 14.08 -10.24
CA ASP A 145 -27.79 13.66 -11.54
C ASP A 145 -26.89 14.76 -12.15
N PHE A 146 -25.77 14.35 -12.73
CA PHE A 146 -24.72 15.21 -13.28
C PHE A 146 -24.96 15.55 -14.76
N GLU A 147 -25.69 14.70 -15.50
CA GLU A 147 -25.78 14.83 -16.95
C GLU A 147 -26.43 16.17 -17.36
N SER A 148 -25.68 16.97 -18.13
CA SER A 148 -26.08 18.31 -18.56
C SER A 148 -26.29 19.34 -17.44
N ARG A 149 -25.78 19.11 -16.21
CA ARG A 149 -25.83 20.12 -15.14
C ARG A 149 -24.95 21.32 -15.43
N GLU A 150 -25.50 22.51 -15.21
CA GLU A 150 -24.71 23.74 -15.30
C GLU A 150 -24.11 24.12 -13.93
N VAL A 151 -22.80 24.32 -13.91
CA VAL A 151 -22.02 24.73 -12.73
C VAL A 151 -21.15 25.95 -13.05
N ILE A 152 -20.64 26.61 -12.02
CA ILE A 152 -19.74 27.75 -12.14
C ILE A 152 -18.33 27.28 -11.76
N GLY A 153 -17.35 27.54 -12.63
CA GLY A 153 -15.94 27.27 -12.38
C GLY A 153 -15.08 28.53 -12.40
N VAL A 154 -13.84 28.39 -11.93
CA VAL A 154 -12.76 29.39 -12.00
C VAL A 154 -11.64 28.82 -12.87
N VAL A 155 -11.19 29.58 -13.87
CA VAL A 155 -10.01 29.23 -14.67
C VAL A 155 -8.75 29.33 -13.80
N ILE A 156 -8.11 28.19 -13.53
CA ILE A 156 -6.83 28.13 -12.81
C ILE A 156 -5.66 28.41 -13.77
N GLU A 157 -5.72 27.89 -14.99
CA GLU A 157 -4.63 27.98 -15.95
C GLU A 157 -5.15 27.98 -17.40
N ASN A 158 -4.39 28.62 -18.29
CA ASN A 158 -4.68 28.74 -19.71
C ASN A 158 -3.40 28.29 -20.46
N VAL A 159 -3.42 27.06 -20.97
CA VAL A 159 -2.25 26.40 -21.53
C VAL A 159 -2.22 26.62 -23.04
N ASN A 160 -1.15 27.26 -23.52
CA ASN A 160 -0.86 27.53 -24.94
C ASN A 160 -1.98 28.26 -25.72
N GLU A 161 -2.87 28.97 -25.02
CA GLU A 161 -4.10 29.59 -25.57
C GLU A 161 -5.11 28.62 -26.22
N THR A 162 -4.86 27.31 -26.14
CA THR A 162 -5.75 26.26 -26.68
C THR A 162 -6.69 25.69 -25.63
N ASP A 163 -6.23 25.51 -24.39
CA ASP A 163 -6.94 24.72 -23.38
C ASP A 163 -6.95 25.38 -21.99
N LEU A 164 -8.13 25.39 -21.37
CA LEU A 164 -8.39 25.98 -20.07
C LEU A 164 -8.54 24.90 -19.00
N TYR A 165 -7.78 25.02 -17.91
CA TYR A 165 -7.92 24.19 -16.70
C TYR A 165 -8.83 24.91 -15.71
N ILE A 166 -9.93 24.27 -15.33
CA ILE A 166 -11.05 24.92 -14.65
C ILE A 166 -11.45 24.11 -13.41
N ASP A 167 -11.39 24.74 -12.23
CA ASP A 167 -11.93 24.18 -10.99
C ASP A 167 -13.38 24.62 -10.78
N PHE A 168 -14.25 23.67 -10.46
CA PHE A 168 -15.67 23.86 -10.13
C PHE A 168 -16.03 23.31 -8.74
N GLY A 169 -15.02 22.94 -7.93
CA GLY A 169 -15.17 22.25 -6.64
C GLY A 169 -15.40 20.75 -6.77
N GLY A 170 -14.90 20.13 -7.84
CA GLY A 170 -14.93 18.68 -8.08
C GLY A 170 -13.76 17.93 -7.44
N LYS A 171 -13.71 16.59 -7.63
CA LYS A 171 -12.56 15.75 -7.28
C LYS A 171 -11.35 16.05 -8.17
N PHE A 172 -11.62 16.38 -9.42
CA PHE A 172 -10.66 16.69 -10.47
C PHE A 172 -11.03 18.00 -11.17
N HIS A 173 -10.06 18.62 -11.84
CA HIS A 173 -10.31 19.77 -12.71
C HIS A 173 -10.95 19.33 -14.03
N CYS A 174 -11.66 20.25 -14.68
CA CYS A 174 -12.09 20.08 -16.06
C CYS A 174 -11.08 20.75 -16.98
N VAL A 175 -10.72 20.06 -18.07
CA VAL A 175 -10.01 20.68 -19.21
C VAL A 175 -11.06 21.03 -20.27
N CYS A 176 -11.03 22.24 -20.80
CA CYS A 176 -11.96 22.72 -21.84
C CYS A 176 -11.20 23.49 -22.93
N PRO A 177 -11.43 23.22 -24.23
CA PRO A 177 -10.82 24.01 -25.29
C PRO A 177 -11.34 25.46 -25.27
N GLN A 178 -10.43 26.41 -25.46
CA GLN A 178 -10.73 27.85 -25.51
C GLN A 178 -11.37 28.22 -26.87
N PRO A 179 -12.49 28.98 -26.90
CA PRO A 179 -13.04 29.51 -28.14
C PRO A 179 -12.09 30.53 -28.77
N SER A 180 -11.81 30.38 -30.07
CA SER A 180 -10.80 31.17 -30.81
C SER A 180 -11.05 32.69 -30.84
N GLU A 181 -12.25 33.15 -30.47
CA GLU A 181 -12.63 34.57 -30.42
C GLU A 181 -12.67 35.13 -28.98
N GLN A 182 -12.34 34.33 -27.95
CA GLN A 182 -12.50 34.72 -26.54
C GLN A 182 -11.35 34.22 -25.66
N HIS A 183 -10.48 35.14 -25.22
CA HIS A 183 -9.43 34.85 -24.24
C HIS A 183 -9.98 34.86 -22.80
N TYR A 184 -9.62 33.84 -22.01
CA TYR A 184 -9.99 33.71 -20.60
C TYR A 184 -8.74 33.81 -19.70
N PRO A 185 -8.50 34.95 -19.03
CA PRO A 185 -7.38 35.07 -18.10
C PRO A 185 -7.63 34.28 -16.81
N ARG A 186 -6.55 33.94 -16.11
CA ARG A 186 -6.55 33.29 -14.78
C ARG A 186 -7.49 34.01 -13.81
N GLY A 187 -8.27 33.25 -13.04
CA GLY A 187 -9.28 33.78 -12.11
C GLY A 187 -10.63 34.10 -12.76
N SER A 188 -10.81 33.95 -14.07
CA SER A 188 -12.09 34.15 -14.75
C SER A 188 -13.16 33.18 -14.26
N LEU A 189 -14.34 33.71 -13.90
CA LEU A 189 -15.54 32.90 -13.62
C LEU A 189 -16.21 32.49 -14.93
N VAL A 190 -16.47 31.19 -15.07
CA VAL A 190 -16.99 30.57 -16.29
C VAL A 190 -18.16 29.63 -15.98
N ARG A 191 -19.06 29.46 -16.95
CA ARG A 191 -20.14 28.47 -16.88
C ARG A 191 -19.69 27.19 -17.56
N LEU A 192 -19.80 26.07 -16.87
CA LEU A 192 -19.57 24.73 -17.43
C LEU A 192 -20.89 23.98 -17.49
N ARG A 193 -21.06 23.12 -18.49
CA ARG A 193 -22.05 22.05 -18.49
C ARG A 193 -21.35 20.73 -18.22
N LEU A 194 -21.44 20.24 -16.99
CA LEU A 194 -20.87 18.97 -16.58
C LEU A 194 -21.55 17.81 -17.32
N ARG A 195 -20.77 16.77 -17.60
CA ARG A 195 -21.25 15.49 -18.14
C ARG A 195 -20.82 14.35 -17.23
N ASP A 196 -19.54 14.28 -16.89
CA ASP A 196 -18.97 13.26 -16.00
C ASP A 196 -17.96 13.90 -15.02
N PRO A 197 -18.12 13.75 -13.69
CA PRO A 197 -17.14 14.22 -12.70
C PRO A 197 -15.80 13.45 -12.69
N GLU A 198 -15.68 12.31 -13.37
CA GLU A 198 -14.43 11.53 -13.48
C GLU A 198 -14.34 10.74 -14.80
N MET A 199 -13.63 11.28 -15.79
CA MET A 199 -13.43 10.64 -17.10
C MET A 199 -12.73 9.28 -16.99
N THR A 200 -13.49 8.20 -17.07
CA THR A 200 -12.99 6.82 -17.11
C THR A 200 -13.13 6.25 -18.51
N ASN A 201 -12.02 6.03 -19.22
CA ASN A 201 -12.04 5.69 -20.65
C ASN A 201 -11.24 4.40 -20.96
N LYS A 202 -11.57 3.74 -22.08
CA LYS A 202 -10.81 2.61 -22.64
C LYS A 202 -10.14 3.04 -23.94
N PHE A 203 -8.85 3.34 -23.88
CA PHE A 203 -8.04 3.49 -25.09
C PHE A 203 -8.03 2.17 -25.89
N MET A 204 -8.15 2.26 -27.22
CA MET A 204 -8.57 1.16 -28.11
C MET A 204 -7.66 -0.10 -28.14
N ILE A 205 -6.54 -0.10 -27.42
CA ILE A 205 -5.59 -1.23 -27.35
C ILE A 205 -5.57 -1.86 -25.93
N ASN A 206 -6.14 -1.20 -24.92
CA ASN A 206 -6.06 -1.63 -23.52
C ASN A 206 -7.40 -2.16 -22.98
N THR A 207 -7.37 -3.33 -22.33
CA THR A 207 -8.58 -4.03 -21.85
C THR A 207 -9.07 -3.52 -20.50
N LYS A 208 -8.19 -2.93 -19.68
CA LYS A 208 -8.55 -2.20 -18.44
C LYS A 208 -8.97 -0.77 -18.77
N GLY A 209 -9.96 -0.24 -18.04
CA GLY A 209 -10.31 1.18 -18.09
C GLY A 209 -9.28 2.01 -17.30
N ILE A 210 -9.04 3.24 -17.76
CA ILE A 210 -8.11 4.19 -17.15
C ILE A 210 -8.92 5.44 -16.79
N SER A 211 -8.83 5.90 -15.53
CA SER A 211 -9.31 7.22 -15.12
C SER A 211 -8.27 8.26 -15.53
N LEU A 212 -8.69 9.31 -16.24
CA LEU A 212 -7.82 10.38 -16.72
C LEU A 212 -7.45 11.41 -15.64
N CYS A 213 -7.99 11.29 -14.43
CA CYS A 213 -7.86 12.28 -13.34
C CYS A 213 -8.36 13.69 -13.74
N GLU A 214 -9.36 13.72 -14.61
CA GLU A 214 -10.01 14.91 -15.19
C GLU A 214 -11.54 14.70 -15.23
N ALA A 215 -12.31 15.78 -15.28
CA ALA A 215 -13.77 15.75 -15.47
C ALA A 215 -14.18 16.17 -16.89
N ASP A 216 -15.22 15.55 -17.47
CA ASP A 216 -15.82 15.99 -18.74
C ASP A 216 -16.88 17.06 -18.45
N ALA A 217 -16.61 18.29 -18.91
CA ALA A 217 -17.61 19.33 -19.04
C ALA A 217 -17.42 20.11 -20.34
N THR A 218 -18.48 20.78 -20.78
CA THR A 218 -18.43 21.71 -21.92
C THR A 218 -18.48 23.15 -21.43
N LEU A 219 -17.50 23.97 -21.80
CA LEU A 219 -17.51 25.41 -21.55
C LEU A 219 -18.70 26.08 -22.27
N LEU A 220 -19.52 26.81 -21.50
CA LEU A 220 -20.67 27.59 -21.99
C LEU A 220 -20.38 29.09 -22.15
N GLY A 221 -19.17 29.53 -21.78
CA GLY A 221 -18.74 30.92 -21.82
C GLY A 221 -18.58 31.58 -20.44
N PRO A 222 -18.41 32.91 -20.38
CA PRO A 222 -18.11 33.62 -19.13
C PRO A 222 -19.35 33.72 -18.24
N TYR A 223 -19.17 33.63 -16.93
CA TYR A 223 -20.24 33.84 -15.96
C TYR A 223 -20.51 35.34 -15.78
N ARG A 224 -21.60 35.83 -16.37
CA ARG A 224 -22.05 37.24 -16.31
C ARG A 224 -23.09 37.52 -15.21
N GLY A 225 -23.20 36.65 -14.20
CA GLY A 225 -24.16 36.80 -13.10
C GLY A 225 -23.64 37.68 -11.95
N ARG A 226 -24.55 38.37 -11.25
CA ARG A 226 -24.20 39.21 -10.09
C ARG A 226 -23.89 38.33 -8.87
N VAL A 227 -22.64 38.33 -8.42
CA VAL A 227 -22.24 37.69 -7.16
C VAL A 227 -22.73 38.55 -5.99
N VAL A 228 -23.70 38.05 -5.23
CA VAL A 228 -24.25 38.74 -4.06
C VAL A 228 -23.30 38.55 -2.87
N ARG A 229 -22.79 39.66 -2.32
CA ARG A 229 -22.19 39.69 -0.98
C ARG A 229 -23.29 39.96 0.04
N ASN A 230 -23.25 39.25 1.17
CA ASN A 230 -24.12 39.58 2.30
C ASN A 230 -23.72 40.95 2.88
N PRO A 231 -24.69 41.81 3.27
CA PRO A 231 -24.40 42.96 4.11
C PRO A 231 -23.91 42.50 5.49
N THR A 232 -23.13 43.34 6.15
CA THR A 232 -22.72 43.17 7.55
C THR A 232 -23.92 43.35 8.49
N ASN A 233 -23.96 42.56 9.57
CA ASN A 233 -24.94 42.54 10.65
C ASN A 233 -25.87 43.76 10.77
N GLU A 234 -27.11 43.63 10.31
CA GLU A 234 -28.28 44.33 10.86
C GLU A 234 -29.57 43.56 10.53
N GLU A 235 -30.69 43.95 11.14
CA GLU A 235 -31.86 43.09 11.31
C GLU A 235 -32.71 42.88 10.03
N LEU A 236 -33.29 41.69 9.87
CA LEU A 236 -34.29 41.39 8.84
C LEU A 236 -35.52 40.69 9.44
N THR A 237 -36.54 41.49 9.71
CA THR A 237 -37.87 41.03 10.14
C THR A 237 -38.59 40.25 9.03
N VAL A 238 -39.22 39.12 9.37
CA VAL A 238 -39.95 38.28 8.40
C VAL A 238 -41.44 38.64 8.36
N PRO A 239 -42.01 39.02 7.21
CA PRO A 239 -43.45 39.25 7.08
C PRO A 239 -44.22 37.92 7.10
N THR A 240 -45.31 37.87 7.86
CA THR A 240 -46.19 36.69 7.97
C THR A 240 -47.28 36.71 6.90
N VAL A 241 -47.52 35.59 6.23
CA VAL A 241 -48.71 35.37 5.38
C VAL A 241 -49.32 34.01 5.75
N TYR A 242 -50.65 34.00 5.95
CA TYR A 242 -51.40 32.82 6.36
C TYR A 242 -51.67 31.85 5.19
N GLY A 243 -51.77 30.56 5.52
CA GLY A 243 -52.27 29.50 4.64
C GLY A 243 -52.79 28.33 5.47
N ASP A 244 -54.11 28.17 5.54
CA ASP A 244 -54.77 27.19 6.42
C ASP A 244 -54.64 25.74 5.94
N SER A 245 -54.44 24.83 6.89
CA SER A 245 -55.43 23.75 7.14
C SER A 245 -55.07 22.94 8.40
N ARG A 246 -56.10 22.56 9.17
CA ARG A 246 -55.96 21.81 10.42
C ARG A 246 -56.25 20.31 10.22
N SER A 247 -55.39 19.47 10.77
CA SER A 247 -55.80 18.22 11.43
C SER A 247 -54.70 17.76 12.40
N ALA A 248 -55.10 17.22 13.55
CA ALA A 248 -54.17 16.74 14.59
C ALA A 248 -54.00 15.22 14.49
N PRO A 249 -52.81 14.66 14.79
CA PRO A 249 -52.61 13.23 14.83
C PRO A 249 -53.38 12.60 16.00
N ARG A 250 -54.01 11.44 15.77
CA ARG A 250 -54.46 10.54 16.85
C ARG A 250 -53.34 9.56 17.23
N PRO A 251 -53.25 9.13 18.50
CA PRO A 251 -52.30 8.12 18.92
C PRO A 251 -52.67 6.72 18.39
N ALA A 252 -51.70 5.81 18.40
CA ALA A 252 -51.91 4.40 18.09
C ALA A 252 -52.56 3.66 19.28
N THR A 253 -53.30 2.59 18.96
CA THR A 253 -53.82 1.59 19.91
C THR A 253 -53.64 0.21 19.31
N GLU A 254 -53.40 -0.79 20.17
CA GLU A 254 -53.22 -2.20 19.81
C GLU A 254 -54.58 -2.92 19.66
N ASN A 255 -54.54 -4.18 19.20
CA ASN A 255 -55.68 -5.03 18.80
C ASN A 255 -56.35 -4.56 17.48
N ASP A 256 -56.92 -5.42 16.64
CA ASP A 256 -57.46 -6.77 16.87
C ASP A 256 -56.83 -7.89 16.02
N SER A 257 -56.91 -9.11 16.55
CA SER A 257 -56.64 -10.37 15.85
C SER A 257 -57.90 -11.23 15.85
N GLU A 258 -58.39 -11.69 14.69
CA GLU A 258 -59.04 -13.02 14.57
C GLU A 258 -59.24 -13.50 13.11
N SER A 259 -59.96 -14.61 12.94
CA SER A 259 -59.80 -15.59 11.86
C SER A 259 -60.72 -15.47 10.64
N ALA A 260 -60.40 -16.25 9.60
CA ALA A 260 -61.07 -16.27 8.30
C ALA A 260 -62.38 -17.09 8.24
N THR A 261 -63.24 -16.73 7.27
CA THR A 261 -64.20 -17.63 6.59
C THR A 261 -64.32 -17.24 5.12
N ASP A 262 -64.60 -18.21 4.24
CA ASP A 262 -64.76 -18.00 2.79
C ASP A 262 -65.93 -17.09 2.41
N TYR A 263 -65.80 -16.42 1.25
CA TYR A 263 -66.83 -16.46 0.19
C TYR A 263 -66.23 -16.00 -1.15
N SER A 264 -66.58 -16.68 -2.25
CA SER A 264 -66.01 -16.46 -3.59
C SER A 264 -67.03 -15.86 -4.56
N SER A 265 -66.80 -14.64 -5.07
CA SER A 265 -67.15 -14.20 -6.44
C SER A 265 -66.80 -12.72 -6.68
N GLY A 266 -66.36 -12.40 -7.90
CA GLY A 266 -66.25 -11.01 -8.38
C GLY A 266 -64.95 -10.28 -8.02
N ASP A 267 -64.41 -9.58 -9.03
CA ASP A 267 -63.44 -8.48 -8.94
C ASP A 267 -62.38 -8.56 -7.83
N ALA A 268 -61.40 -9.42 -8.06
CA ALA A 268 -60.11 -9.35 -7.37
C ALA A 268 -59.39 -8.04 -7.74
N VAL A 269 -59.73 -6.96 -7.04
CA VAL A 269 -58.90 -5.77 -6.91
C VAL A 269 -57.56 -6.24 -6.34
N GLN A 270 -56.56 -6.36 -7.20
CA GLN A 270 -55.20 -6.64 -6.79
C GLN A 270 -54.79 -5.55 -5.81
N LYS A 271 -54.61 -5.90 -4.52
CA LYS A 271 -53.79 -5.08 -3.63
C LYS A 271 -52.47 -4.87 -4.36
N ALA A 272 -52.18 -3.62 -4.71
CA ALA A 272 -50.89 -3.29 -5.29
C ALA A 272 -49.81 -3.80 -4.33
N SER A 273 -48.85 -4.56 -4.86
CA SER A 273 -47.66 -4.92 -4.10
C SER A 273 -47.03 -3.63 -3.59
N ASP A 274 -46.87 -3.49 -2.28
CA ASP A 274 -46.17 -2.35 -1.66
C ASP A 274 -44.71 -2.26 -2.14
N TYR A 275 -44.21 -3.34 -2.75
CA TYR A 275 -42.88 -3.43 -3.35
C TYR A 275 -42.92 -3.34 -4.89
N PRO A 276 -41.88 -2.76 -5.53
CA PRO A 276 -41.71 -2.76 -6.98
C PRO A 276 -41.71 -4.16 -7.63
N PRO A 277 -41.92 -4.26 -8.96
CA PRO A 277 -41.77 -5.52 -9.70
C PRO A 277 -40.45 -6.23 -9.39
N ASN A 278 -40.52 -7.54 -9.22
CA ASN A 278 -39.41 -8.46 -8.93
C ASN A 278 -38.62 -8.17 -7.64
N PHE A 279 -39.05 -7.23 -6.78
CA PHE A 279 -38.38 -6.94 -5.51
C PHE A 279 -38.27 -8.17 -4.59
N ASN A 280 -39.27 -9.05 -4.57
CA ASN A 280 -39.23 -10.30 -3.82
C ASN A 280 -38.23 -11.32 -4.40
N GLU A 281 -37.94 -11.24 -5.70
CA GLU A 281 -36.96 -12.11 -6.39
C GLU A 281 -35.53 -11.61 -6.21
N TYR A 282 -35.33 -10.29 -6.13
CA TYR A 282 -34.00 -9.65 -6.11
C TYR A 282 -33.53 -9.22 -4.72
N VAL A 283 -34.46 -8.88 -3.81
CA VAL A 283 -34.15 -8.33 -2.47
C VAL A 283 -34.61 -9.29 -1.37
N LEU A 284 -35.85 -9.78 -1.41
CA LEU A 284 -36.38 -10.72 -0.40
C LEU A 284 -36.21 -12.19 -0.81
N LYS A 285 -35.13 -12.49 -1.54
CA LYS A 285 -34.85 -13.84 -2.07
C LYS A 285 -34.50 -14.81 -0.94
N SER A 286 -35.41 -15.70 -0.61
CA SER A 286 -35.19 -16.75 0.40
C SER A 286 -33.97 -17.63 0.06
N THR A 287 -33.06 -17.79 1.02
CA THR A 287 -31.94 -18.72 0.92
C THR A 287 -32.46 -20.16 0.88
N GLN A 288 -32.04 -20.94 -0.12
CA GLN A 288 -32.44 -22.35 -0.23
C GLN A 288 -31.58 -23.24 0.68
N GLN A 289 -30.25 -23.14 0.56
CA GLN A 289 -29.27 -23.80 1.41
C GLN A 289 -27.94 -23.02 1.33
N LEU A 290 -27.09 -23.14 2.35
CA LEU A 290 -25.69 -22.70 2.25
C LEU A 290 -24.85 -23.70 1.43
N PRO A 291 -23.72 -23.27 0.82
CA PRO A 291 -22.83 -24.19 0.10
C PRO A 291 -22.28 -25.31 0.99
N VAL A 292 -22.00 -26.46 0.38
CA VAL A 292 -21.44 -27.62 1.09
C VAL A 292 -20.08 -27.23 1.72
N GLY A 293 -19.90 -27.55 3.00
CA GLY A 293 -18.73 -27.17 3.80
C GLY A 293 -18.87 -25.85 4.56
N VAL A 294 -19.89 -25.03 4.31
CA VAL A 294 -20.13 -23.78 5.06
C VAL A 294 -20.93 -24.08 6.34
N SER A 295 -20.21 -24.43 7.41
CA SER A 295 -20.77 -24.73 8.74
C SER A 295 -20.34 -23.76 9.84
N THR A 296 -19.16 -23.15 9.73
CA THR A 296 -18.63 -22.21 10.75
C THR A 296 -19.43 -20.92 10.77
N THR A 297 -20.07 -20.63 11.90
CA THR A 297 -20.73 -19.34 12.15
C THR A 297 -19.71 -18.26 12.49
N VAL A 298 -19.93 -17.03 12.01
CA VAL A 298 -19.08 -15.89 12.37
C VAL A 298 -19.30 -15.54 13.84
N LYS A 299 -18.24 -15.65 14.65
CA LYS A 299 -18.23 -15.35 16.09
C LYS A 299 -16.80 -15.02 16.53
N GLY A 300 -16.63 -13.89 17.23
CA GLY A 300 -15.37 -13.54 17.88
C GLY A 300 -15.28 -14.01 19.32
N TYR A 301 -14.12 -13.81 19.94
CA TYR A 301 -13.94 -13.99 21.38
C TYR A 301 -14.87 -13.06 22.18
N ASP A 302 -15.43 -13.58 23.25
CA ASP A 302 -16.33 -12.87 24.15
C ASP A 302 -15.62 -12.61 25.48
N PHE A 303 -15.18 -11.37 25.70
CA PHE A 303 -14.42 -10.94 26.88
C PHE A 303 -15.22 -11.00 28.20
N ASN A 304 -16.53 -11.27 28.17
CA ASN A 304 -17.28 -11.61 29.40
C ASN A 304 -16.80 -12.93 30.03
N ASN A 305 -16.09 -13.78 29.26
CA ASN A 305 -15.46 -15.01 29.75
C ASN A 305 -14.05 -14.77 30.34
N GLY A 306 -13.60 -13.51 30.44
CA GLY A 306 -12.31 -13.11 31.00
C GLY A 306 -11.26 -12.76 29.95
N LEU A 307 -9.99 -12.96 30.32
CA LEU A 307 -8.83 -12.71 29.47
C LEU A 307 -8.03 -14.00 29.29
N ASP A 308 -8.38 -14.76 28.26
CA ASP A 308 -7.65 -15.94 27.80
C ASP A 308 -7.11 -15.68 26.39
N TYR A 309 -5.78 -15.54 26.29
CA TYR A 309 -5.09 -15.30 25.01
C TYR A 309 -5.09 -16.52 24.08
N GLU A 310 -5.19 -17.74 24.61
CA GLU A 310 -5.31 -18.94 23.78
C GLU A 310 -6.70 -19.04 23.17
N ALA A 311 -7.76 -18.90 23.99
CA ALA A 311 -9.13 -18.89 23.48
C ALA A 311 -9.40 -17.69 22.55
N LEU A 312 -8.78 -16.52 22.81
CA LEU A 312 -8.82 -15.37 21.92
C LEU A 312 -8.22 -15.69 20.54
N LEU A 313 -6.99 -16.22 20.48
CA LEU A 313 -6.31 -16.55 19.22
C LEU A 313 -6.98 -17.73 18.49
N ASN A 314 -7.50 -18.72 19.21
CA ASN A 314 -8.31 -19.80 18.63
C ASN A 314 -9.59 -19.26 17.97
N SER A 315 -10.21 -18.20 18.52
CA SER A 315 -11.40 -17.59 17.92
C SER A 315 -11.16 -16.91 16.57
N PHE A 316 -9.90 -16.61 16.19
CA PHE A 316 -9.59 -15.90 14.95
C PHE A 316 -10.09 -16.66 13.72
N ALA A 317 -10.13 -17.99 13.77
CA ALA A 317 -10.72 -18.84 12.74
C ALA A 317 -12.17 -18.42 12.38
N SER A 318 -12.99 -18.04 13.37
CA SER A 318 -14.41 -17.65 13.21
C SER A 318 -14.67 -16.14 13.20
N ILE A 319 -13.65 -15.28 13.30
CA ILE A 319 -13.83 -13.81 13.24
C ILE A 319 -14.09 -13.31 11.80
N GLY A 320 -13.45 -13.91 10.79
CA GLY A 320 -13.52 -13.47 9.39
C GLY A 320 -12.27 -12.70 8.93
N PHE A 321 -12.30 -12.27 7.66
CA PHE A 321 -11.24 -11.50 6.99
C PHE A 321 -9.82 -12.11 7.21
N GLN A 322 -8.83 -11.29 7.58
CA GLN A 322 -7.45 -11.75 7.81
C GLN A 322 -7.29 -12.55 9.12
N ALA A 323 -8.20 -12.44 10.08
CA ALA A 323 -8.17 -13.28 11.28
C ALA A 323 -8.45 -14.75 10.94
N THR A 324 -9.41 -15.03 10.03
CA THR A 324 -9.60 -16.39 9.53
C THR A 324 -8.38 -16.90 8.74
N GLN A 325 -7.64 -16.04 8.04
CA GLN A 325 -6.37 -16.44 7.41
C GLN A 325 -5.27 -16.69 8.45
N PHE A 326 -5.23 -15.97 9.58
CA PHE A 326 -4.35 -16.31 10.71
C PHE A 326 -4.66 -17.71 11.26
N GLY A 327 -5.95 -18.03 11.51
CA GLY A 327 -6.35 -19.36 11.96
C GLY A 327 -5.88 -20.46 11.00
N ARG A 328 -6.19 -20.31 9.71
CA ARG A 328 -5.71 -21.24 8.67
C ARG A 328 -4.18 -21.35 8.59
N ALA A 329 -3.45 -20.28 8.87
CA ALA A 329 -1.98 -20.31 8.92
C ALA A 329 -1.45 -21.11 10.12
N VAL A 330 -2.11 -21.04 11.28
CA VAL A 330 -1.83 -21.92 12.43
C VAL A 330 -2.07 -23.38 12.05
N ASP A 331 -3.20 -23.70 11.41
CA ASP A 331 -3.54 -25.06 10.97
C ASP A 331 -2.50 -25.62 9.99
N VAL A 332 -2.15 -24.85 8.94
CA VAL A 332 -1.19 -25.28 7.91
C VAL A 332 0.23 -25.45 8.46
N ILE A 333 0.68 -24.60 9.39
CA ILE A 333 1.98 -24.78 10.06
C ILE A 333 1.94 -26.00 10.98
N ASN A 334 0.87 -26.24 11.73
CA ASN A 334 0.76 -27.43 12.58
C ASN A 334 0.72 -28.73 11.75
N MET A 335 -0.04 -28.78 10.65
CA MET A 335 0.00 -29.89 9.69
C MET A 335 1.41 -30.12 9.13
N MET A 336 2.14 -29.05 8.81
CA MET A 336 3.53 -29.12 8.32
C MET A 336 4.47 -29.70 9.39
N LEU A 337 4.31 -29.32 10.67
CA LEU A 337 5.08 -29.81 11.81
C LEU A 337 4.76 -31.26 12.19
N ASP A 338 3.50 -31.69 12.05
CA ASP A 338 3.11 -33.09 12.18
C ASP A 338 3.70 -33.93 11.04
N LYS A 339 3.60 -33.44 9.80
CA LYS A 339 4.22 -34.08 8.63
C LYS A 339 5.75 -34.17 8.74
N ARG A 340 6.39 -33.26 9.48
CA ARG A 340 7.83 -33.26 9.70
C ARG A 340 8.32 -34.41 10.57
N VAL A 341 7.54 -34.79 11.60
CA VAL A 341 7.94 -35.81 12.61
C VAL A 341 7.51 -37.24 12.28
N GLU A 342 6.62 -37.44 11.30
CA GLU A 342 6.29 -38.76 10.75
C GLU A 342 7.55 -39.57 10.38
N GLN A 343 7.59 -40.84 10.76
CA GLN A 343 8.71 -41.74 10.42
C GLN A 343 8.54 -42.40 9.04
N PRO A 344 9.64 -42.66 8.29
CA PRO A 344 9.58 -43.35 7.00
C PRO A 344 9.15 -44.82 7.18
N ALA A 345 7.93 -45.11 6.71
CA ALA A 345 7.26 -46.39 6.86
C ALA A 345 7.80 -47.47 5.91
N SER A 346 8.18 -47.11 4.68
CA SER A 346 8.73 -48.06 3.69
C SER A 346 10.26 -48.07 3.65
N LEU A 347 10.84 -49.19 3.23
CA LEU A 347 12.29 -49.32 3.00
C LEU A 347 12.79 -48.33 1.92
N GLU A 348 11.95 -48.04 0.93
CA GLU A 348 12.22 -47.07 -0.13
C GLU A 348 12.30 -45.63 0.42
N GLN A 349 11.36 -45.22 1.28
CA GLN A 349 11.39 -43.92 1.96
C GLN A 349 12.67 -43.77 2.81
N ARG A 350 13.15 -44.84 3.45
CA ARG A 350 14.42 -44.85 4.19
C ARG A 350 15.64 -44.71 3.28
N ARG A 351 15.64 -45.34 2.10
CA ARG A 351 16.68 -45.16 1.08
C ARG A 351 16.68 -43.73 0.52
N GLN A 352 15.52 -43.15 0.26
CA GLN A 352 15.40 -41.76 -0.20
C GLN A 352 15.92 -40.76 0.85
N ALA A 353 15.61 -40.99 2.14
CA ALA A 353 16.14 -40.21 3.25
C ALA A 353 17.68 -40.31 3.39
N ALA A 354 18.27 -41.48 3.09
CA ALA A 354 19.73 -41.64 3.02
C ALA A 354 20.33 -40.85 1.85
N VAL A 355 19.77 -40.95 0.64
CA VAL A 355 20.23 -40.18 -0.55
C VAL A 355 20.10 -38.67 -0.33
N TYR A 356 19.04 -38.19 0.33
CA TYR A 356 18.95 -36.80 0.79
C TYR A 356 20.12 -36.46 1.72
N THR A 357 20.39 -37.29 2.73
CA THR A 357 21.42 -37.03 3.74
C THR A 357 22.84 -37.03 3.15
N GLU A 358 23.10 -37.86 2.15
CA GLU A 358 24.38 -37.93 1.41
C GLU A 358 24.58 -36.74 0.45
N SER A 359 23.50 -36.27 -0.19
CA SER A 359 23.53 -35.15 -1.15
C SER A 359 23.34 -33.76 -0.51
N HIS A 360 22.85 -33.69 0.73
CA HIS A 360 22.67 -32.44 1.46
C HIS A 360 24.02 -31.76 1.75
N PRO A 361 24.18 -30.45 1.49
CA PRO A 361 25.48 -29.77 1.58
C PRO A 361 26.15 -29.89 2.95
N LEU A 362 25.35 -29.86 4.03
CA LEU A 362 25.82 -30.01 5.41
C LEU A 362 25.60 -31.42 6.00
N ARG A 363 25.33 -32.43 5.16
CA ARG A 363 24.99 -33.83 5.54
C ARG A 363 23.92 -33.92 6.66
N ARG A 364 22.84 -33.16 6.51
CA ARG A 364 21.72 -33.10 7.46
C ARG A 364 20.80 -34.31 7.25
N MET A 365 20.38 -34.95 8.34
CA MET A 365 19.41 -36.04 8.26
C MET A 365 18.07 -35.55 7.68
N SER A 366 17.48 -36.33 6.78
CA SER A 366 16.20 -35.98 6.15
C SER A 366 15.04 -36.08 7.15
N ASN A 367 14.31 -34.98 7.34
CA ASN A 367 12.99 -34.99 7.97
C ASN A 367 11.92 -35.36 6.93
N ASN A 368 10.77 -35.88 7.38
CA ASN A 368 9.73 -36.34 6.46
C ASN A 368 9.04 -35.19 5.69
N CYS A 369 9.07 -33.98 6.26
CA CYS A 369 8.75 -32.72 5.59
C CYS A 369 9.91 -31.73 5.81
N THR A 370 10.50 -31.22 4.72
CA THR A 370 11.55 -30.20 4.76
C THR A 370 10.91 -28.82 4.85
N VAL A 371 11.17 -28.08 5.93
CA VAL A 371 10.59 -26.75 6.13
C VAL A 371 11.57 -25.66 5.71
N PHE A 372 11.16 -24.88 4.72
CA PHE A 372 11.84 -23.67 4.26
C PHE A 372 11.22 -22.46 4.98
N LEU A 373 12.03 -21.71 5.74
CA LEU A 373 11.64 -20.45 6.36
C LEU A 373 12.40 -19.30 5.69
N SER A 374 11.67 -18.35 5.11
CA SER A 374 12.26 -17.29 4.29
C SER A 374 11.77 -15.93 4.75
N TYR A 375 12.67 -14.95 4.86
CA TYR A 375 12.34 -13.62 5.38
C TYR A 375 13.12 -12.50 4.70
N THR A 376 12.54 -11.30 4.67
CA THR A 376 13.22 -10.07 4.21
C THR A 376 14.11 -9.48 5.31
N SER A 377 15.16 -8.74 4.93
CA SER A 377 16.15 -8.14 5.83
C SER A 377 15.56 -7.40 7.03
N ASN A 378 14.53 -6.59 6.81
CA ASN A 378 13.86 -5.81 7.86
C ASN A 378 13.22 -6.65 8.99
N MET A 379 13.01 -7.96 8.79
CA MET A 379 12.60 -8.89 9.86
C MET A 379 13.72 -9.18 10.86
N VAL A 380 14.97 -9.06 10.44
CA VAL A 380 16.16 -9.17 11.31
C VAL A 380 16.53 -7.81 11.89
N SER A 381 16.31 -6.71 11.15
CA SER A 381 16.42 -5.35 11.69
C SER A 381 15.43 -5.08 12.83
N CYS A 382 14.23 -5.67 12.80
CA CYS A 382 13.25 -5.60 13.90
C CYS A 382 13.38 -6.79 14.90
N GLY A 383 12.50 -6.84 15.91
CA GLY A 383 12.49 -7.89 16.93
C GLY A 383 12.03 -9.28 16.45
N VAL A 384 11.64 -9.44 15.18
CA VAL A 384 11.32 -10.76 14.61
C VAL A 384 12.57 -11.65 14.51
N ARG A 385 13.78 -11.04 14.52
CA ARG A 385 15.07 -11.74 14.69
C ARG A 385 15.03 -12.81 15.78
N ASP A 386 14.62 -12.43 16.99
CA ASP A 386 14.77 -13.30 18.16
C ASP A 386 13.76 -14.46 18.14
N ILE A 387 12.64 -14.25 17.42
CA ILE A 387 11.62 -15.25 17.10
C ILE A 387 12.14 -16.25 16.04
N ILE A 388 12.81 -15.77 14.99
CA ILE A 388 13.48 -16.63 13.99
C ILE A 388 14.59 -17.44 14.67
N ARG A 389 15.42 -16.77 15.48
CA ARG A 389 16.51 -17.36 16.28
C ARG A 389 16.01 -18.48 17.19
N PHE A 390 14.83 -18.34 17.83
CA PHE A 390 14.19 -19.42 18.59
C PHE A 390 13.89 -20.66 17.72
N ILE A 391 13.25 -20.47 16.57
CA ILE A 391 12.88 -21.56 15.65
C ILE A 391 14.12 -22.31 15.14
N VAL A 392 15.19 -21.58 14.86
CA VAL A 392 16.48 -22.10 14.38
C VAL A 392 17.26 -22.78 15.50
N GLN A 393 17.33 -22.19 16.71
CA GLN A 393 17.95 -22.77 17.91
C GLN A 393 17.42 -24.17 18.21
N TYR A 394 16.10 -24.34 18.18
CA TYR A 394 15.44 -25.61 18.46
C TYR A 394 15.23 -26.49 17.22
N ASN A 395 15.98 -26.22 16.14
CA ASN A 395 16.08 -27.06 14.95
C ASN A 395 14.72 -27.38 14.27
N MET A 396 13.78 -26.45 14.35
CA MET A 396 12.39 -26.64 13.92
C MET A 396 12.17 -26.45 12.41
N VAL A 397 13.14 -25.83 11.73
CA VAL A 397 13.18 -25.63 10.27
C VAL A 397 14.40 -26.34 9.67
N ASP A 398 14.46 -26.42 8.33
CA ASP A 398 15.47 -27.20 7.61
C ASP A 398 16.29 -26.38 6.61
N VAL A 399 15.76 -25.27 6.10
CA VAL A 399 16.45 -24.35 5.18
C VAL A 399 16.01 -22.91 5.48
N LEU A 400 16.95 -21.95 5.42
CA LEU A 400 16.63 -20.52 5.42
C LEU A 400 16.90 -19.85 4.08
N VAL A 401 16.13 -18.81 3.73
CA VAL A 401 16.41 -17.93 2.59
C VAL A 401 16.21 -16.46 2.97
N THR A 402 17.23 -15.62 2.76
CA THR A 402 17.26 -14.19 3.16
C THR A 402 17.95 -13.31 2.09
N SER A 403 17.89 -11.99 2.23
CA SER A 403 18.79 -11.03 1.55
C SER A 403 19.99 -10.65 2.45
N ALA A 404 21.01 -9.97 1.91
CA ALA A 404 22.25 -9.62 2.62
C ALA A 404 22.00 -8.83 3.91
N GLY A 405 21.14 -7.81 3.86
CA GLY A 405 20.68 -7.06 5.03
C GLY A 405 20.07 -7.91 6.15
N GLY A 406 19.58 -9.12 5.86
CA GLY A 406 19.09 -10.06 6.89
C GLY A 406 20.19 -10.93 7.50
N ILE A 407 21.40 -10.92 6.93
CA ILE A 407 22.59 -11.61 7.43
C ILE A 407 23.38 -10.65 8.30
N GLU A 408 23.79 -9.51 7.73
CA GLU A 408 24.61 -8.52 8.43
C GLU A 408 23.94 -7.96 9.68
N GLU A 409 22.65 -7.61 9.64
CA GLU A 409 21.93 -7.09 10.82
C GLU A 409 21.87 -8.09 11.99
N ASP A 410 21.98 -9.41 11.77
CA ASP A 410 22.04 -10.41 12.85
C ASP A 410 23.40 -10.44 13.54
N LEU A 411 24.46 -10.33 12.74
CA LEU A 411 25.87 -10.35 13.15
C LEU A 411 26.22 -9.02 13.85
N ILE A 412 25.85 -7.90 13.22
CA ILE A 412 25.96 -6.54 13.75
C ILE A 412 25.30 -6.44 15.13
N LYS A 413 24.10 -7.02 15.32
CA LYS A 413 23.40 -7.03 16.61
C LYS A 413 24.07 -7.85 17.72
N CYS A 414 25.10 -8.64 17.40
CA CYS A 414 25.97 -9.25 18.41
C CYS A 414 27.15 -8.35 18.82
N MET A 415 27.35 -7.23 18.12
CA MET A 415 28.42 -6.25 18.34
C MET A 415 27.86 -4.94 18.93
N ALA A 416 26.79 -4.41 18.34
CA ALA A 416 26.17 -3.14 18.72
C ALA A 416 24.65 -3.15 18.46
N PRO A 417 23.83 -2.53 19.34
CA PRO A 417 22.37 -2.56 19.23
C PRO A 417 21.81 -1.62 18.15
N SER A 418 20.62 -1.94 17.67
CA SER A 418 19.72 -1.03 16.94
C SER A 418 18.71 -0.41 17.90
N TYR A 419 18.23 0.80 17.63
CA TYR A 419 17.33 1.56 18.52
C TYR A 419 15.96 1.82 17.89
N ILE A 420 14.92 1.94 18.72
CA ILE A 420 13.60 2.39 18.27
C ILE A 420 13.65 3.89 17.96
N GLY A 421 13.22 4.25 16.76
CA GLY A 421 13.04 5.61 16.29
C GLY A 421 11.61 5.83 15.76
N ASP A 422 11.51 6.51 14.61
CA ASP A 422 10.25 6.98 14.05
C ASP A 422 10.33 7.10 12.52
N PHE A 423 9.20 7.02 11.82
CA PHE A 423 9.14 7.07 10.35
C PHE A 423 9.36 8.47 9.75
N GLU A 424 9.08 9.55 10.49
CA GLU A 424 8.97 10.91 9.95
C GLU A 424 9.63 11.97 10.83
N ARG A 425 9.75 11.77 12.15
CA ARG A 425 10.25 12.74 13.14
C ARG A 425 11.62 13.35 12.82
N TRP A 426 12.49 12.61 12.13
CA TRP A 426 13.83 13.07 11.75
C TRP A 426 14.03 12.99 10.23
N PRO A 427 14.30 14.13 9.55
CA PRO A 427 14.66 14.15 8.13
C PRO A 427 15.93 13.34 7.83
N GLY A 428 15.96 12.67 6.68
CA GLY A 428 17.09 11.82 6.28
C GLY A 428 18.44 12.56 6.21
N ALA A 429 18.44 13.83 5.80
CA ALA A 429 19.65 14.66 5.78
C ALA A 429 20.25 14.83 7.19
N HIS A 430 19.41 15.16 8.19
CA HIS A 430 19.85 15.34 9.57
C HIS A 430 20.34 14.04 10.21
N LEU A 431 19.69 12.90 9.92
CA LEU A 431 20.19 11.60 10.36
C LEU A 431 21.55 11.27 9.71
N ARG A 432 21.76 11.64 8.43
CA ARG A 432 23.04 11.45 7.75
C ARG A 432 24.15 12.35 8.32
N GLU A 433 23.85 13.59 8.69
CA GLU A 433 24.78 14.50 9.40
C GLU A 433 25.23 13.92 10.74
N LEU A 434 24.33 13.23 11.46
CA LEU A 434 24.61 12.55 12.73
C LEU A 434 25.28 11.18 12.58
N GLY A 435 25.50 10.67 11.36
CA GLY A 435 25.99 9.31 11.17
C GLY A 435 25.01 8.24 11.64
N VAL A 436 23.70 8.44 11.45
CA VAL A 436 22.64 7.48 11.82
C VAL A 436 21.87 7.04 10.59
N ASN A 437 21.78 5.73 10.39
CA ASN A 437 21.02 5.11 9.31
C ASN A 437 19.62 4.72 9.80
N ARG A 438 18.62 4.70 8.91
CA ARG A 438 17.21 4.49 9.28
C ARG A 438 16.52 3.39 8.48
N ILE A 439 15.95 2.42 9.20
CA ILE A 439 15.20 1.28 8.66
C ILE A 439 13.75 1.42 9.15
N GLY A 440 12.93 2.17 8.40
CA GLY A 440 11.55 2.49 8.82
C GLY A 440 11.52 3.39 10.06
N ASN A 441 11.09 2.81 11.19
CA ASN A 441 11.13 3.39 12.54
C ASN A 441 12.22 2.78 13.44
N ILE A 442 13.29 2.23 12.86
CA ILE A 442 14.46 1.73 13.57
C ILE A 442 15.68 2.55 13.15
N LEU A 443 16.56 2.88 14.10
CA LEU A 443 17.79 3.63 13.90
C LEU A 443 19.02 2.74 14.18
N VAL A 444 20.00 2.80 13.28
CA VAL A 444 21.26 2.06 13.37
C VAL A 444 22.41 3.08 13.26
N PRO A 445 23.17 3.33 14.34
CA PRO A 445 24.36 4.18 14.28
C PRO A 445 25.37 3.65 13.25
N ASN A 446 26.11 4.52 12.56
CA ASN A 446 27.05 4.08 11.54
C ASN A 446 28.25 3.33 12.15
N ASP A 447 28.58 3.60 13.41
CA ASP A 447 29.60 2.89 14.19
C ASP A 447 29.35 1.37 14.25
N ASN A 448 28.08 0.94 14.18
CA ASN A 448 27.70 -0.47 14.09
C ASN A 448 28.29 -1.14 12.83
N TYR A 449 28.33 -0.44 11.70
CA TYR A 449 28.90 -0.95 10.45
C TYR A 449 30.44 -0.83 10.45
N VAL A 450 31.02 0.13 11.17
CA VAL A 450 32.48 0.22 11.38
C VAL A 450 32.98 -1.00 12.17
N ALA A 451 32.33 -1.33 13.29
CA ALA A 451 32.65 -2.53 14.06
C ALA A 451 32.48 -3.83 13.25
N PHE A 452 31.51 -3.85 12.33
CA PHE A 452 31.29 -4.98 11.42
C PHE A 452 32.37 -5.08 10.33
N GLU A 453 32.88 -3.96 9.81
CA GLU A 453 34.04 -3.95 8.91
C GLU A 453 35.30 -4.46 9.64
N GLU A 454 35.59 -3.96 10.85
CA GLU A 454 36.73 -4.39 11.66
C GLU A 454 36.71 -5.91 11.95
N TRP A 455 35.52 -6.49 12.15
CA TRP A 455 35.33 -7.93 12.37
C TRP A 455 35.38 -8.76 11.07
N LEU A 456 34.72 -8.31 9.99
CA LEU A 456 34.58 -9.10 8.77
C LEU A 456 35.84 -9.07 7.89
N MET A 457 36.54 -7.94 7.80
CA MET A 457 37.71 -7.78 6.91
C MET A 457 38.82 -8.84 7.12
N PRO A 458 39.25 -9.20 8.36
CA PRO A 458 40.23 -10.28 8.55
C PRO A 458 39.69 -11.66 8.17
N LEU A 459 38.38 -11.91 8.31
CA LEU A 459 37.77 -13.16 7.86
C LEU A 459 37.76 -13.29 6.33
N LEU A 460 37.66 -12.19 5.60
CA LEU A 460 37.79 -12.17 4.13
C LEU A 460 39.23 -12.46 3.67
N ASP A 461 40.23 -11.99 4.41
CA ASP A 461 41.64 -12.32 4.15
C ASP A 461 41.91 -13.83 4.36
N ASP A 462 41.38 -14.45 5.43
CA ASP A 462 41.45 -15.91 5.63
C ASP A 462 40.64 -16.68 4.57
N MET A 463 39.43 -16.24 4.22
CA MET A 463 38.62 -16.87 3.15
C MET A 463 39.32 -16.82 1.79
N LEU A 464 39.98 -15.71 1.43
CA LEU A 464 40.79 -15.63 0.21
C LEU A 464 41.93 -16.65 0.22
N LYS A 465 42.67 -16.72 1.32
CA LYS A 465 43.77 -17.67 1.51
C LYS A 465 43.29 -19.14 1.42
N GLU A 466 42.15 -19.47 2.01
CA GLU A 466 41.51 -20.80 1.89
C GLU A 466 41.06 -21.09 0.44
N GLN A 467 40.58 -20.09 -0.29
CA GLN A 467 40.26 -20.21 -1.73
C GLN A 467 41.51 -20.50 -2.57
N GLU A 468 42.63 -19.83 -2.29
CA GLU A 468 43.86 -19.94 -3.08
C GLU A 468 44.71 -21.17 -2.73
N THR A 469 44.78 -21.54 -1.45
CA THR A 469 45.65 -22.64 -0.98
C THR A 469 44.96 -23.99 -0.87
N GLU A 470 43.66 -24.02 -0.54
CA GLU A 470 42.87 -25.26 -0.41
C GLU A 470 41.92 -25.49 -1.60
N GLY A 471 41.76 -24.49 -2.48
CA GLY A 471 40.83 -24.54 -3.60
C GLY A 471 39.37 -24.38 -3.19
N CYS A 472 39.09 -23.75 -2.03
CA CYS A 472 37.72 -23.57 -1.54
C CYS A 472 36.90 -22.65 -2.47
N ASN A 473 35.98 -23.23 -3.25
CA ASN A 473 34.98 -22.45 -3.99
C ASN A 473 33.97 -21.85 -3.00
N TRP A 474 34.08 -20.57 -2.66
CA TRP A 474 33.10 -19.91 -1.78
C TRP A 474 31.76 -19.71 -2.47
N THR A 475 30.70 -19.72 -1.67
CA THR A 475 29.31 -19.46 -2.07
C THR A 475 28.60 -18.74 -0.93
N PRO A 476 27.42 -18.13 -1.15
CA PRO A 476 26.69 -17.48 -0.08
C PRO A 476 26.45 -18.38 1.13
N SER A 477 25.96 -19.61 0.94
CA SER A 477 25.70 -20.54 2.05
C SER A 477 26.95 -20.98 2.80
N LYS A 478 28.08 -21.19 2.10
CA LYS A 478 29.39 -21.47 2.74
C LYS A 478 29.90 -20.29 3.56
N MET A 479 29.76 -19.06 3.02
CA MET A 479 30.16 -17.85 3.72
C MET A 479 29.29 -17.63 4.96
N ILE A 480 27.97 -17.78 4.86
CA ILE A 480 27.06 -17.58 6.01
C ILE A 480 27.30 -18.64 7.11
N ASP A 481 27.59 -19.89 6.74
CA ASP A 481 27.99 -20.93 7.70
C ASP A 481 29.31 -20.59 8.41
N ARG A 482 30.31 -20.07 7.68
CA ARG A 482 31.56 -19.53 8.25
C ARG A 482 31.30 -18.35 9.19
N LEU A 483 30.51 -17.36 8.79
CA LEU A 483 30.20 -16.19 9.64
C LEU A 483 29.41 -16.59 10.89
N GLY A 484 28.48 -17.54 10.78
CA GLY A 484 27.77 -18.13 11.91
C GLY A 484 28.67 -18.89 12.88
N LYS A 485 29.71 -19.56 12.37
CA LYS A 485 30.77 -20.16 13.19
C LYS A 485 31.60 -19.10 13.92
N GLU A 486 32.12 -18.09 13.21
CA GLU A 486 33.07 -17.14 13.82
C GLU A 486 32.41 -16.09 14.72
N ILE A 487 31.12 -15.77 14.54
CA ILE A 487 30.42 -14.85 15.46
C ILE A 487 30.21 -15.49 16.84
N ASN A 488 30.10 -16.83 16.89
CA ASN A 488 30.08 -17.66 18.10
C ASN A 488 29.16 -17.16 19.23
N HIS A 489 28.03 -16.52 18.89
CA HIS A 489 27.17 -15.81 19.83
C HIS A 489 25.76 -16.41 19.89
N PRO A 490 25.23 -16.78 21.08
CA PRO A 490 23.95 -17.52 21.20
C PRO A 490 22.71 -16.69 20.83
N ASP A 491 22.85 -15.37 20.65
CA ASP A 491 21.76 -14.51 20.17
C ASP A 491 21.70 -14.40 18.64
N SER A 492 22.73 -14.86 17.92
CA SER A 492 22.76 -14.90 16.46
C SER A 492 21.87 -16.02 15.90
N ILE A 493 21.06 -15.71 14.89
CA ILE A 493 20.39 -16.71 14.04
C ILE A 493 21.44 -17.63 13.41
N TYR A 494 22.50 -17.06 12.83
CA TYR A 494 23.46 -17.79 12.00
C TYR A 494 24.41 -18.69 12.80
N TYR A 495 24.70 -18.34 14.06
CA TYR A 495 25.30 -19.27 15.01
C TYR A 495 24.50 -20.57 15.15
N TRP A 496 23.18 -20.45 15.40
CA TRP A 496 22.32 -21.63 15.49
C TRP A 496 22.12 -22.35 14.14
N CYS A 497 22.17 -21.63 13.01
CA CYS A 497 22.22 -22.27 11.69
C CYS A 497 23.43 -23.19 11.54
N HIS A 498 24.62 -22.71 11.89
CA HIS A 498 25.85 -23.50 11.83
C HIS A 498 25.78 -24.72 12.76
N VAL A 499 25.46 -24.50 14.05
CA VAL A 499 25.35 -25.56 15.07
C VAL A 499 24.34 -26.65 14.66
N ASN A 500 23.15 -26.27 14.17
CA ASN A 500 22.11 -27.20 13.77
C ASN A 500 22.21 -27.66 12.30
N LYS A 501 23.23 -27.23 11.55
CA LYS A 501 23.46 -27.58 10.13
C LYS A 501 22.27 -27.23 9.23
N ILE A 502 21.70 -26.05 9.43
CA ILE A 502 20.60 -25.48 8.65
C ILE A 502 21.23 -24.54 7.61
N PRO A 503 21.28 -24.89 6.31
CA PRO A 503 21.86 -24.05 5.29
C PRO A 503 21.02 -22.79 5.06
N VAL A 504 21.70 -21.68 4.85
CA VAL A 504 21.10 -20.37 4.57
C VAL A 504 21.47 -19.95 3.16
N PHE A 505 20.49 -19.61 2.33
CA PHE A 505 20.72 -19.15 0.97
C PHE A 505 20.43 -17.65 0.84
N CYS A 506 21.37 -16.92 0.24
CA CYS A 506 21.23 -15.50 -0.05
C CYS A 506 21.65 -15.20 -1.50
N PRO A 507 20.70 -15.14 -2.44
CA PRO A 507 21.02 -15.03 -3.87
C PRO A 507 21.59 -13.66 -4.26
N GLY A 508 21.34 -12.62 -3.46
CA GLY A 508 21.95 -11.29 -3.55
C GLY A 508 22.71 -10.98 -2.27
N LEU A 509 23.87 -11.63 -2.07
CA LEU A 509 24.73 -11.42 -0.89
C LEU A 509 25.51 -10.10 -0.94
N THR A 510 25.71 -9.53 -2.13
CA THR A 510 26.41 -8.25 -2.34
C THR A 510 25.49 -7.03 -2.26
N ASP A 511 24.23 -7.20 -1.84
CA ASP A 511 23.17 -6.18 -1.80
C ASP A 511 22.96 -5.67 -0.36
N GLY A 512 24.04 -5.15 0.24
CA GLY A 512 24.13 -4.76 1.65
C GLY A 512 25.57 -4.45 2.08
N SER A 513 25.78 -4.19 3.36
CA SER A 513 27.09 -3.87 3.96
C SER A 513 28.14 -4.97 3.77
N ILE A 514 27.75 -6.26 3.70
CA ILE A 514 28.65 -7.35 3.29
C ILE A 514 29.22 -7.08 1.88
N GLY A 515 28.42 -6.50 0.97
CA GLY A 515 28.85 -6.08 -0.36
C GLY A 515 29.85 -4.93 -0.34
N ASP A 516 29.63 -3.92 0.50
CA ASP A 516 30.56 -2.77 0.66
C ASP A 516 31.92 -3.21 1.22
N ILE A 517 31.92 -4.13 2.18
CA ILE A 517 33.13 -4.68 2.80
C ILE A 517 33.86 -5.61 1.81
N LEU A 518 33.14 -6.45 1.06
CA LEU A 518 33.71 -7.24 -0.05
C LEU A 518 34.32 -6.35 -1.14
N PHE A 519 33.65 -5.25 -1.52
CA PHE A 519 34.17 -4.28 -2.47
C PHE A 519 35.48 -3.66 -1.98
N SER A 520 35.50 -3.17 -0.73
CA SER A 520 36.69 -2.58 -0.11
C SER A 520 37.84 -3.60 0.02
N HIS A 521 37.52 -4.85 0.35
CA HIS A 521 38.47 -5.97 0.38
C HIS A 521 39.17 -6.16 -0.97
N THR A 522 38.47 -6.05 -2.11
CA THR A 522 39.10 -6.25 -3.44
C THR A 522 40.24 -5.28 -3.77
N TYR A 523 40.30 -4.08 -3.15
CA TYR A 523 41.40 -3.13 -3.34
C TYR A 523 42.64 -3.44 -2.47
N ARG A 524 42.45 -4.17 -1.37
CA ARG A 524 43.51 -4.57 -0.43
C ARG A 524 44.05 -5.97 -0.75
N SER A 525 43.15 -6.89 -1.03
CA SER A 525 43.37 -8.34 -1.19
C SER A 525 42.57 -8.85 -2.39
N PRO A 526 42.93 -8.49 -3.64
CA PRO A 526 42.18 -8.86 -4.84
C PRO A 526 42.22 -10.37 -5.10
N GLY A 527 41.04 -10.99 -5.26
CA GLY A 527 40.95 -12.37 -5.78
C GLY A 527 39.78 -13.21 -5.28
N LEU A 528 39.07 -12.78 -4.22
CA LEU A 528 37.98 -13.53 -3.62
C LEU A 528 36.78 -13.63 -4.59
N ARG A 529 36.23 -14.83 -4.76
CA ARG A 529 35.09 -15.12 -5.65
C ARG A 529 34.03 -15.90 -4.88
N ILE A 530 32.78 -15.48 -5.03
CA ILE A 530 31.62 -16.10 -4.40
C ILE A 530 30.69 -16.59 -5.51
N ASP A 531 30.58 -17.90 -5.68
CA ASP A 531 29.75 -18.53 -6.69
C ASP A 531 28.30 -18.70 -6.22
N ILE A 532 27.36 -18.31 -7.08
CA ILE A 532 25.92 -18.49 -6.87
C ILE A 532 25.37 -19.76 -7.58
N VAL A 533 26.13 -20.35 -8.50
CA VAL A 533 25.72 -21.51 -9.32
C VAL A 533 25.73 -22.81 -8.51
N GLU A 534 26.78 -23.05 -7.72
CA GLU A 534 26.83 -24.16 -6.77
C GLU A 534 25.72 -24.03 -5.71
N ASP A 535 25.34 -22.81 -5.32
CA ASP A 535 24.27 -22.56 -4.32
C ASP A 535 22.84 -22.75 -4.84
N ILE A 536 22.51 -22.27 -6.05
CA ILE A 536 21.21 -22.61 -6.68
C ILE A 536 21.11 -24.12 -6.91
N ARG A 537 22.23 -24.79 -7.25
CA ARG A 537 22.29 -26.26 -7.31
C ARG A 537 22.00 -26.91 -5.95
N ARG A 538 22.52 -26.37 -4.84
CA ARG A 538 22.24 -26.88 -3.48
C ARG A 538 20.76 -26.79 -3.13
N ILE A 539 20.16 -25.60 -3.16
CA ILE A 539 18.76 -25.41 -2.70
C ILE A 539 17.77 -26.20 -3.56
N ASN A 540 17.98 -26.25 -4.89
CA ASN A 540 17.18 -27.06 -5.80
C ASN A 540 17.35 -28.56 -5.48
N SER A 541 18.57 -29.03 -5.21
CA SER A 541 18.83 -30.43 -4.84
C SER A 541 18.15 -30.80 -3.52
N ILE A 542 18.14 -29.90 -2.52
CA ILE A 542 17.42 -30.11 -1.26
C ILE A 542 15.92 -30.26 -1.54
N ALA A 543 15.31 -29.39 -2.35
CA ALA A 543 13.90 -29.48 -2.72
C ALA A 543 13.57 -30.78 -3.48
N ILE A 544 14.35 -31.14 -4.50
CA ILE A 544 14.16 -32.36 -5.33
C ILE A 544 14.12 -33.63 -4.46
N HIS A 545 15.03 -33.75 -3.49
CA HIS A 545 15.10 -34.94 -2.63
C HIS A 545 14.16 -34.88 -1.41
N SER A 546 13.42 -33.78 -1.21
CA SER A 546 12.48 -33.62 -0.09
C SER A 546 11.15 -34.33 -0.34
N ARG A 547 10.87 -35.39 0.43
CA ARG A 547 9.63 -36.20 0.34
C ARG A 547 8.37 -35.35 0.43
N HIS A 548 8.26 -34.54 1.48
CA HIS A 548 7.30 -33.43 1.58
C HIS A 548 8.07 -32.11 1.78
N SER A 549 7.49 -30.98 1.38
CA SER A 549 8.04 -29.66 1.72
C SER A 549 6.97 -28.67 2.12
N GLY A 550 7.32 -27.81 3.08
CA GLY A 550 6.52 -26.67 3.49
C GLY A 550 7.32 -25.38 3.37
N VAL A 551 6.65 -24.29 2.95
CA VAL A 551 7.24 -22.96 2.86
C VAL A 551 6.52 -21.99 3.81
N ILE A 552 7.30 -21.23 4.58
CA ILE A 552 6.84 -20.13 5.44
C ILE A 552 7.62 -18.90 5.00
N ILE A 553 6.93 -17.89 4.46
CA ILE A 553 7.56 -16.76 3.77
C ILE A 553 7.06 -15.43 4.36
N LEU A 554 7.98 -14.69 4.98
CA LEU A 554 7.76 -13.37 5.56
C LEU A 554 8.25 -12.31 4.56
N GLY A 555 7.34 -11.51 4.01
CA GLY A 555 7.65 -10.53 2.97
C GLY A 555 7.57 -11.07 1.54
N GLY A 556 8.42 -10.55 0.65
CA GLY A 556 8.34 -10.75 -0.79
C GLY A 556 9.71 -10.65 -1.47
N GLY A 557 9.74 -10.33 -2.76
CA GLY A 557 10.99 -10.15 -3.52
C GLY A 557 11.80 -11.45 -3.68
N ILE A 558 13.13 -11.31 -3.73
CA ILE A 558 14.04 -12.40 -4.10
C ILE A 558 13.92 -13.63 -3.19
N ILE A 559 13.68 -13.43 -1.89
CA ILE A 559 13.56 -14.52 -0.90
C ILE A 559 12.29 -15.34 -1.13
N LYS A 560 11.18 -14.70 -1.54
CA LYS A 560 9.95 -15.40 -1.92
C LYS A 560 10.18 -16.18 -3.20
N HIS A 561 10.66 -15.50 -4.25
CA HIS A 561 10.79 -16.11 -5.57
C HIS A 561 11.77 -17.29 -5.56
N HIS A 562 12.93 -17.15 -4.93
CA HIS A 562 13.97 -18.20 -4.89
C HIS A 562 13.49 -19.44 -4.13
N THR A 563 12.81 -19.28 -2.98
CA THR A 563 12.23 -20.39 -2.21
C THR A 563 11.18 -21.17 -3.00
N LEU A 564 10.27 -20.45 -3.66
CA LEU A 564 9.22 -21.06 -4.48
C LEU A 564 9.79 -21.70 -5.77
N ASN A 565 10.83 -21.11 -6.35
CA ASN A 565 11.50 -21.63 -7.55
C ASN A 565 12.35 -22.88 -7.27
N ALA A 566 12.90 -23.03 -6.06
CA ALA A 566 13.48 -24.31 -5.64
C ALA A 566 12.41 -25.40 -5.55
N ASN A 567 11.23 -25.07 -5.02
CA ASN A 567 10.10 -26.00 -4.89
C ASN A 567 9.40 -26.32 -6.23
N LEU A 568 9.57 -25.50 -7.28
CA LEU A 568 9.20 -25.87 -8.65
C LEU A 568 9.89 -27.16 -9.11
N MET A 569 11.15 -27.36 -8.73
CA MET A 569 11.97 -28.52 -9.15
C MET A 569 11.46 -29.87 -8.62
N ARG A 570 10.52 -29.86 -7.67
CA ARG A 570 9.81 -31.04 -7.14
C ARG A 570 8.30 -31.05 -7.48
N ASN A 571 7.90 -30.29 -8.51
CA ASN A 571 6.52 -30.03 -8.91
C ASN A 571 5.66 -29.43 -7.76
N GLY A 572 6.22 -28.45 -7.07
CA GLY A 572 5.55 -27.59 -6.10
C GLY A 572 5.74 -27.97 -4.63
N ALA A 573 5.56 -27.01 -3.72
CA ALA A 573 5.49 -27.30 -2.28
C ALA A 573 4.16 -27.99 -1.89
N ASP A 574 4.17 -28.74 -0.79
CA ASP A 574 2.98 -29.41 -0.23
C ASP A 574 2.19 -28.47 0.71
N TYR A 575 2.88 -27.59 1.45
CA TYR A 575 2.30 -26.63 2.40
C TYR A 575 2.85 -25.21 2.15
N CYS A 576 2.04 -24.16 2.35
CA CYS A 576 2.45 -22.79 2.06
C CYS A 576 1.76 -21.75 2.95
N VAL A 577 2.56 -20.96 3.68
CA VAL A 577 2.08 -19.77 4.40
C VAL A 577 2.89 -18.56 3.96
N LEU A 578 2.20 -17.56 3.40
CA LEU A 578 2.75 -16.25 3.04
C LEU A 578 2.25 -15.18 4.02
N ILE A 579 3.13 -14.32 4.51
CA ILE A 579 2.78 -13.19 5.39
C ILE A 579 3.44 -11.95 4.82
N ASN A 580 2.68 -11.15 4.07
CA ASN A 580 3.20 -9.91 3.49
C ASN A 580 2.12 -8.87 3.20
N THR A 581 2.54 -7.62 3.02
CA THR A 581 1.69 -6.47 2.71
C THR A 581 1.48 -6.25 1.20
N GLY A 582 2.10 -7.08 0.35
CA GLY A 582 2.09 -6.92 -1.11
C GLY A 582 0.72 -7.23 -1.73
N GLN A 583 0.34 -6.45 -2.74
CA GLN A 583 -0.98 -6.48 -3.38
C GLN A 583 -0.88 -6.89 -4.84
N GLU A 584 -1.87 -7.60 -5.38
CA GLU A 584 -1.79 -8.20 -6.73
C GLU A 584 -1.91 -7.22 -7.91
N PHE A 585 -2.35 -5.97 -7.67
CA PHE A 585 -2.74 -5.05 -8.75
C PHE A 585 -1.57 -4.55 -9.60
N ASP A 586 -0.36 -4.58 -9.06
CA ASP A 586 0.88 -4.11 -9.71
C ASP A 586 1.58 -5.20 -10.56
N GLY A 587 1.16 -6.46 -10.45
CA GLY A 587 1.76 -7.60 -11.15
C GLY A 587 3.11 -8.07 -10.59
N SER A 588 3.47 -7.68 -9.37
CA SER A 588 4.72 -8.10 -8.72
C SER A 588 4.62 -9.52 -8.13
N ASP A 589 5.70 -10.32 -8.23
CA ASP A 589 5.78 -11.61 -7.52
C ASP A 589 5.59 -11.42 -6.00
N SER A 590 6.07 -10.31 -5.43
CA SER A 590 5.81 -9.94 -4.03
C SER A 590 4.32 -9.86 -3.70
N GLY A 591 3.53 -9.24 -4.58
CA GLY A 591 2.10 -9.01 -4.42
C GLY A 591 1.20 -10.19 -4.79
N ALA A 592 1.68 -11.09 -5.64
CA ALA A 592 0.99 -12.28 -6.13
C ALA A 592 0.25 -13.08 -5.04
N ARG A 593 -0.90 -13.65 -5.41
CA ARG A 593 -1.62 -14.64 -4.59
C ARG A 593 -0.98 -16.03 -4.74
N PRO A 594 -1.13 -16.94 -3.75
CA PRO A 594 -0.60 -18.30 -3.87
C PRO A 594 -1.16 -19.10 -5.06
N ASP A 595 -2.37 -18.78 -5.50
CA ASP A 595 -3.03 -19.31 -6.70
C ASP A 595 -2.17 -19.12 -7.97
N GLU A 596 -1.51 -17.97 -8.11
CA GLU A 596 -0.56 -17.73 -9.20
C GLU A 596 0.67 -18.65 -9.09
N ALA A 597 1.16 -18.90 -7.87
CA ALA A 597 2.26 -19.85 -7.68
C ALA A 597 1.85 -21.31 -7.98
N MET A 598 0.55 -21.66 -7.93
CA MET A 598 0.06 -22.95 -8.45
C MET A 598 0.14 -23.03 -9.98
N SER A 599 -0.20 -21.95 -10.71
CA SER A 599 -0.20 -21.98 -12.19
C SER A 599 1.21 -22.16 -12.77
N TRP A 600 2.25 -21.74 -12.04
CA TRP A 600 3.65 -22.01 -12.37
C TRP A 600 4.14 -23.42 -11.95
N GLY A 601 3.38 -24.20 -11.18
CA GLY A 601 3.87 -25.43 -10.54
C GLY A 601 4.84 -25.20 -9.35
N LYS A 602 4.93 -23.96 -8.84
CA LYS A 602 5.72 -23.63 -7.63
C LYS A 602 5.03 -24.11 -6.35
N LEU A 603 3.70 -24.29 -6.39
CA LEU A 603 2.87 -24.93 -5.37
C LEU A 603 2.04 -26.06 -6.00
N LYS A 604 1.77 -27.13 -5.25
CA LYS A 604 0.93 -28.24 -5.74
C LYS A 604 -0.55 -27.84 -5.79
N SER A 605 -1.30 -28.36 -6.77
CA SER A 605 -2.76 -28.18 -6.86
C SER A 605 -3.54 -28.79 -5.67
N ALA A 606 -2.91 -29.69 -4.92
CA ALA A 606 -3.42 -30.28 -3.68
C ALA A 606 -2.78 -29.69 -2.41
N SER A 607 -2.06 -28.57 -2.53
CA SER A 607 -1.57 -27.82 -1.36
C SER A 607 -2.70 -26.96 -0.79
N GLU A 608 -2.65 -26.72 0.53
CA GLU A 608 -3.48 -25.72 1.19
C GLU A 608 -2.66 -24.45 1.45
N PRO A 609 -2.63 -23.49 0.52
CA PRO A 609 -1.94 -22.24 0.76
C PRO A 609 -2.78 -21.24 1.57
N VAL A 610 -2.07 -20.41 2.32
CA VAL A 610 -2.61 -19.29 3.07
C VAL A 610 -1.76 -18.05 2.77
N LYS A 611 -2.42 -16.91 2.54
CA LYS A 611 -1.76 -15.59 2.52
C LYS A 611 -2.44 -14.70 3.56
N VAL A 612 -1.68 -14.24 4.54
CA VAL A 612 -2.11 -13.24 5.51
C VAL A 612 -1.60 -11.88 5.05
N HIS A 613 -2.52 -10.97 4.71
CA HIS A 613 -2.20 -9.60 4.29
C HIS A 613 -2.00 -8.72 5.52
N ALA A 614 -0.79 -8.74 6.09
CA ALA A 614 -0.43 -8.03 7.31
C ALA A 614 1.09 -7.79 7.40
N ASP A 615 1.50 -6.94 8.35
CA ASP A 615 2.90 -6.85 8.76
C ASP A 615 3.29 -8.09 9.60
N ALA A 616 4.40 -8.73 9.24
CA ALA A 616 4.87 -9.93 9.90
C ALA A 616 5.38 -9.67 11.33
N SER A 617 5.77 -8.45 11.70
CA SER A 617 6.13 -8.08 13.08
C SER A 617 4.97 -8.20 14.06
N LEU A 618 3.73 -8.00 13.60
CA LEU A 618 2.52 -8.18 14.40
C LEU A 618 2.07 -9.64 14.44
N ILE A 619 2.16 -10.34 13.29
CA ILE A 619 1.52 -11.64 13.10
C ILE A 619 2.44 -12.83 13.39
N PHE A 620 3.72 -12.77 13.01
CA PHE A 620 4.61 -13.92 13.13
C PHE A 620 4.88 -14.35 14.60
N PRO A 621 5.07 -13.44 15.58
CA PRO A 621 5.18 -13.84 16.99
C PRO A 621 3.94 -14.60 17.49
N LEU A 622 2.74 -14.20 17.07
CA LEU A 622 1.48 -14.84 17.46
C LEU A 622 1.30 -16.22 16.79
N LEU A 623 1.72 -16.38 15.54
CA LEU A 623 1.74 -17.69 14.89
C LEU A 623 2.72 -18.64 15.58
N VAL A 624 3.93 -18.17 15.89
CA VAL A 624 4.97 -18.96 16.57
C VAL A 624 4.52 -19.35 17.98
N ALA A 625 3.83 -18.47 18.69
CA ALA A 625 3.20 -18.76 19.98
C ALA A 625 2.16 -19.90 19.89
N GLN A 626 1.34 -19.96 18.82
CA GLN A 626 0.31 -21.00 18.65
C GLN A 626 0.79 -22.28 17.93
N THR A 627 2.03 -22.32 17.44
CA THR A 627 2.56 -23.44 16.64
C THR A 627 3.88 -23.96 17.23
N PHE A 628 5.02 -23.44 16.78
CA PHE A 628 6.37 -23.83 17.15
C PHE A 628 6.61 -23.82 18.67
N ALA A 629 6.30 -22.73 19.36
CA ALA A 629 6.54 -22.59 20.80
C ALA A 629 5.58 -23.47 21.62
N LYS A 630 4.28 -23.49 21.25
CA LYS A 630 3.28 -24.38 21.85
C LYS A 630 3.70 -25.85 21.78
N ARG A 631 4.20 -26.29 20.62
CA ARG A 631 4.71 -27.65 20.40
C ARG A 631 5.95 -27.94 21.23
N HIS A 632 6.90 -27.01 21.32
CA HIS A 632 8.10 -27.18 22.15
C HIS A 632 7.74 -27.32 23.64
N HIS A 633 6.96 -26.38 24.19
CA HIS A 633 6.70 -26.35 25.63
C HIS A 633 5.70 -27.43 26.09
N SER A 634 4.83 -27.94 25.21
CA SER A 634 4.00 -29.13 25.49
C SER A 634 4.77 -30.45 25.40
N MET A 635 5.81 -30.55 24.56
CA MET A 635 6.69 -31.73 24.48
C MET A 635 7.80 -31.75 25.55
N THR A 636 8.02 -30.64 26.25
CA THR A 636 9.04 -30.54 27.31
C THR A 636 8.38 -30.72 28.68
N PRO A 637 8.63 -31.81 29.43
CA PRO A 637 8.00 -32.00 30.73
C PRO A 637 8.42 -30.89 31.71
N THR A 638 7.43 -30.32 32.40
CA THR A 638 7.56 -29.09 33.22
C THR A 638 8.58 -29.20 34.35
N SER A 639 9.00 -30.41 34.72
CA SER A 639 10.08 -30.68 35.68
C SER A 639 11.44 -30.11 35.28
N ALA A 640 11.69 -29.84 33.99
CA ALA A 640 12.96 -29.27 33.52
C ALA A 640 13.16 -27.79 33.89
N LEU A 641 12.08 -27.04 34.12
CA LEU A 641 12.12 -25.58 34.33
C LEU A 641 12.50 -25.16 35.77
N ASN A 642 12.47 -26.09 36.74
CA ASN A 642 12.90 -25.84 38.11
C ASN A 642 14.40 -26.12 38.34
N GLY A 643 15.17 -26.33 37.27
CA GLY A 643 16.59 -26.75 37.34
C GLY A 643 17.63 -25.63 37.18
N ILE A 644 17.23 -24.41 36.84
CA ILE A 644 18.14 -23.27 36.65
C ILE A 644 17.49 -22.02 37.28
N ALA A 645 18.00 -21.63 38.45
CA ALA A 645 17.68 -20.41 39.19
C ALA A 645 18.96 -19.93 39.90
#